data_AF-A0A3M6UZM2-F1
#
_entry.id   AF-A0A3M6UZM2-F1
#
_cell.length_a   1.000
_cell.length_b   1.000
_cell.length_c   1.000
_cell.angle_alpha   90.00
_cell.angle_beta   90.00
_cell.angle_gamma   90.00
#
_symmetry.space_group_name_H-M   'P 1'
#
loop_
_entity.id
_entity.type
_entity.pdbx_description
1 polymer ?
#
loop_
_entity_poly.entity_id
_entity_poly.type
_entity_poly.pdbx_seq_one_letter_code
_entity_poly.pdbx_strand_id
1 'polypeptide(L)'
;YQRKCIEKSIEKMDTDVWVQRSQGMVLVGARLLFRFLIAFLMLMGAISTYMILQTNHMVSRKVKSFEDQPIVLDQQVEEVVKMTQMASEIPPTTKPDRRRRSLVIFGDDRSGTTLLTQMFSKDPDIFAVYEPLWITRKWSKTESDRNLLKDVTEVVGALMTCNFVENPTGIKFLSHTYKNWAPGLFVNPFKSQPICNDPDACPNPETIPDVVQKACLQNYKHSVTKVAIVRVPERKLSNIFQKIIEDNPDTFIKFLHVVRDPRGSINSRINLGWIPDVDKAKNFAGLARSTCEGVLQNVQFGASLQGKFKDRYMLVRYKDIASSPLVTAMNIYKFAGFEISESMIRWLMQATNPSKEILKQEGKRAFSSFRNSTANVEKWRQESPTMRHFRCGVRLLIVVITGLAIATVAVLLLQSIQQMTIAVPVETSENLQIQDFIDEMTRSTPYEATALEKKDLRFSPAATYNTLNNFPLNPTSTSDSSERRRSLVVFGADRSGTTFISRMFSQDPQVFMIYEPLWVTKRWRKTEPHRDWSRSELEVINGIISCNFPDFPMATQFLAHASRNWAAAPFKNPFQTVNFCNVSKTGKSMCPNLYLAPEFAKEACATKYKHSVTKVAQVRVPDLMLSSIVPQVFIENPDTDVKVIQILRDPRGSLDSRIKLGWMPKHTSPSFTYHVKFPCNKIAQNVKYGRNLPEKYRDKIMEIYYRDIAMSPVKTALKIYQFAGFEISEDLIKWIVLNTSPSQEALARESSRVFSSVRNSTANIEKWRRAPAEQNRIIEREASLRSRIKLGWMVDWTHWNFRKLVRKVCSNLVANIKFGRNLGKWQDRYLEVHYHDLAGKPLETTRAMYDFAGFEMPDSIADWVVRNTSPSKEELMKESKKIFSPTRNSTANIDKWKQDSPVERIRIIEEYCQEALDLLGLKKML
;
A
#
# COMPACT_ATOMS: atom_id res chain seq x y z
N TYR A 1 -34.65 -75.34 -41.83
CA TYR A 1 -34.60 -73.94 -42.30
C TYR A 1 -34.55 -72.99 -41.11
N GLN A 2 -33.41 -72.50 -40.62
CA GLN A 2 -32.01 -72.76 -40.96
C GLN A 2 -31.14 -72.94 -39.69
N ARG A 3 -31.22 -74.11 -39.04
CA ARG A 3 -29.99 -74.87 -38.75
C ARG A 3 -29.73 -75.80 -39.95
N LYS A 4 -28.48 -76.23 -40.11
CA LYS A 4 -27.91 -77.04 -41.21
C LYS A 4 -27.65 -76.30 -42.53
N CYS A 5 -26.59 -75.51 -42.54
CA CYS A 5 -25.42 -75.78 -43.39
C CYS A 5 -24.18 -75.77 -42.48
N ILE A 6 -24.02 -76.84 -41.71
CA ILE A 6 -22.70 -77.32 -41.26
C ILE A 6 -22.22 -78.26 -42.39
N GLU A 7 -20.90 -78.48 -42.50
CA GLU A 7 -20.22 -79.31 -43.52
C GLU A 7 -20.17 -78.74 -44.95
N LYS A 8 -19.09 -78.01 -45.24
CA LYS A 8 -17.95 -78.58 -45.98
C LYS A 8 -16.69 -77.73 -45.77
N SER A 9 -15.54 -78.40 -45.61
CA SER A 9 -14.21 -77.83 -45.30
C SER A 9 -14.14 -77.12 -43.94
N ILE A 10 -13.62 -77.67 -42.84
CA ILE A 10 -12.58 -78.71 -42.65
C ILE A 10 -11.25 -78.36 -43.34
N GLU A 11 -10.15 -78.53 -42.61
CA GLU A 11 -8.75 -78.54 -43.07
C GLU A 11 -8.16 -77.22 -43.62
N LYS A 12 -7.44 -76.46 -42.76
CA LYS A 12 -6.00 -76.74 -42.53
C LYS A 12 -5.32 -75.86 -41.46
N MET A 13 -4.44 -76.53 -40.72
CA MET A 13 -3.16 -76.07 -40.16
C MET A 13 -3.15 -75.08 -38.98
N ASP A 14 -2.88 -75.68 -37.82
CA ASP A 14 -1.72 -75.39 -36.94
C ASP A 14 -1.47 -73.96 -36.43
N THR A 15 -1.65 -73.88 -35.11
CA THR A 15 -0.65 -73.30 -34.21
C THR A 15 0.78 -73.66 -34.62
N ASP A 16 1.63 -72.64 -34.90
CA ASP A 16 2.94 -72.49 -34.22
C ASP A 16 3.80 -71.28 -34.68
N VAL A 17 3.47 -70.59 -35.79
CA VAL A 17 4.45 -69.66 -36.41
C VAL A 17 4.30 -68.17 -36.06
N TRP A 18 3.20 -67.71 -35.42
CA TRP A 18 2.94 -66.26 -35.23
C TRP A 18 2.92 -65.71 -33.79
N VAL A 19 3.05 -66.54 -32.75
CA VAL A 19 3.10 -66.05 -31.35
C VAL A 19 4.46 -65.44 -30.99
N GLN A 20 5.54 -65.77 -31.72
CA GLN A 20 6.92 -65.40 -31.37
C GLN A 20 7.44 -64.05 -31.90
N ARG A 21 6.62 -63.22 -32.57
CA ARG A 21 7.07 -61.88 -33.08
C ARG A 21 6.27 -60.65 -32.62
N SER A 22 5.13 -60.83 -31.95
CA SER A 22 4.25 -59.70 -31.57
C SER A 22 4.33 -59.30 -30.08
N GLN A 23 4.82 -60.17 -29.18
CA GLN A 23 4.93 -59.84 -27.74
C GLN A 23 6.15 -58.99 -27.36
N GLY A 24 7.20 -58.96 -28.20
CA GLY A 24 8.42 -58.20 -27.91
C GLY A 24 8.28 -56.67 -28.00
N MET A 25 7.62 -56.15 -29.05
CA MET A 25 7.59 -54.70 -29.30
C MET A 25 6.61 -53.93 -28.39
N VAL A 26 5.47 -54.53 -28.04
CA VAL A 26 4.45 -53.86 -27.21
C VAL A 26 4.97 -53.66 -25.77
N LEU A 27 5.69 -54.63 -25.21
CA LEU A 27 6.26 -54.53 -23.87
C LEU A 27 7.41 -53.51 -23.78
N VAL A 28 8.25 -53.41 -24.81
CA VAL A 28 9.37 -52.45 -24.86
C VAL A 28 8.86 -51.02 -25.02
N GLY A 29 7.89 -50.78 -25.91
CA GLY A 29 7.26 -49.46 -26.07
C GLY A 29 6.58 -48.97 -24.79
N ALA A 30 5.81 -49.83 -24.12
CA ALA A 30 5.17 -49.50 -22.85
C ALA A 30 6.19 -49.23 -21.72
N ARG A 31 7.27 -50.01 -21.63
CA ARG A 31 8.36 -49.78 -20.66
C ARG A 31 9.13 -48.48 -20.93
N LEU A 32 9.33 -48.11 -22.20
CA LEU A 32 9.93 -46.81 -22.55
C LEU A 32 9.01 -45.65 -22.14
N LEU A 33 7.73 -45.70 -22.52
CA LEU A 33 6.75 -44.66 -22.17
C LEU A 33 6.59 -44.51 -20.66
N PHE A 34 6.57 -45.60 -19.90
CA PHE A 34 6.51 -45.56 -18.43
C PHE A 34 7.79 -44.97 -17.81
N ARG A 35 8.98 -45.31 -18.33
CA ARG A 35 10.24 -44.68 -17.91
C ARG A 35 10.31 -43.19 -18.24
N PHE A 36 9.83 -42.78 -19.41
CA PHE A 36 9.71 -41.35 -19.76
C PHE A 36 8.69 -40.62 -18.88
N LEU A 37 7.57 -41.25 -18.54
CA LEU A 37 6.57 -40.68 -17.62
C LEU A 37 7.15 -40.50 -16.21
N ILE A 38 7.86 -41.50 -15.68
CA ILE A 38 8.54 -41.41 -14.38
C ILE A 38 9.64 -40.34 -14.42
N ALA A 39 10.48 -40.31 -15.45
CA ALA A 39 11.52 -39.30 -15.59
C ALA A 39 10.92 -37.88 -15.68
N PHE A 40 9.81 -37.71 -16.40
CA PHE A 40 9.09 -36.43 -16.49
C PHE A 40 8.46 -36.03 -15.15
N LEU A 41 7.86 -36.97 -14.40
CA LEU A 41 7.30 -36.71 -13.08
C LEU A 41 8.38 -36.42 -12.03
N MET A 42 9.53 -37.10 -12.09
CA MET A 42 10.69 -36.79 -11.26
C MET A 42 11.31 -35.43 -11.62
N LEU A 43 11.38 -35.08 -12.90
CA LEU A 43 11.84 -33.76 -13.35
C LEU A 43 10.87 -32.66 -12.90
N MET A 44 9.56 -32.85 -13.03
CA MET A 44 8.55 -31.92 -12.53
C MET A 44 8.53 -31.84 -11.00
N GLY A 45 8.79 -32.95 -10.31
CA GLY A 45 8.98 -33.01 -8.86
C GLY A 45 10.24 -32.26 -8.41
N ALA A 46 11.36 -32.42 -9.12
CA ALA A 46 12.61 -31.72 -8.89
C ALA A 46 12.48 -30.22 -9.19
N ILE A 47 11.82 -29.83 -10.28
CA ILE A 47 11.52 -28.43 -10.61
C ILE A 47 10.57 -27.83 -9.56
N SER A 48 9.52 -28.54 -9.16
CA SER A 48 8.60 -28.08 -8.10
C SER A 48 9.33 -27.93 -6.76
N THR A 49 10.16 -28.90 -6.38
CA THR A 49 10.97 -28.86 -5.14
C THR A 49 12.04 -27.77 -5.21
N TYR A 50 12.68 -27.56 -6.36
CA TYR A 50 13.60 -26.44 -6.60
C TYR A 50 12.88 -25.10 -6.53
N MET A 51 11.67 -24.98 -7.06
CA MET A 51 10.85 -23.77 -6.97
C MET A 51 10.31 -23.54 -5.55
N ILE A 52 10.00 -24.60 -4.80
CA ILE A 52 9.63 -24.53 -3.38
C ILE A 52 10.85 -24.18 -2.51
N LEU A 53 12.03 -24.72 -2.80
CA LEU A 53 13.28 -24.36 -2.13
C LEU A 53 13.71 -22.94 -2.48
N GLN A 54 13.63 -22.51 -3.74
CA GLN A 54 13.85 -21.12 -4.17
C GLN A 54 12.86 -20.17 -3.50
N THR A 55 11.56 -20.49 -3.45
CA THR A 55 10.58 -19.63 -2.77
C THR A 55 10.75 -19.64 -1.24
N ASN A 56 11.06 -20.77 -0.60
CA ASN A 56 11.36 -20.81 0.84
C ASN A 56 12.70 -20.15 1.19
N HIS A 57 13.72 -20.24 0.34
CA HIS A 57 15.01 -19.58 0.53
C HIS A 57 14.90 -18.06 0.25
N MET A 58 14.08 -17.64 -0.72
CA MET A 58 13.70 -16.24 -0.91
C MET A 58 12.84 -15.69 0.23
N VAL A 59 11.92 -16.47 0.79
CA VAL A 59 11.14 -16.08 1.98
C VAL A 59 12.05 -15.99 3.21
N SER A 60 12.94 -16.95 3.43
CA SER A 60 13.88 -16.96 4.55
C SER A 60 14.88 -15.78 4.47
N ARG A 61 15.50 -15.52 3.30
CA ARG A 61 16.38 -14.35 3.11
C ARG A 61 15.63 -13.01 3.20
N LYS A 62 14.41 -12.88 2.66
CA LYS A 62 13.62 -11.63 2.81
C LYS A 62 13.09 -11.39 4.22
N VAL A 63 12.96 -12.42 5.04
CA VAL A 63 12.60 -12.26 6.45
C VAL A 63 13.83 -11.83 7.26
N LYS A 64 15.00 -12.45 7.04
CA LYS A 64 16.23 -12.21 7.83
C LYS A 64 16.97 -10.89 7.59
N SER A 65 16.65 -10.08 6.58
CA SER A 65 17.39 -8.85 6.25
C SER A 65 16.70 -7.54 6.67
N PHE A 66 15.84 -7.57 7.71
CA PHE A 66 15.05 -6.39 8.13
C PHE A 66 14.69 -6.42 9.64
N GLU A 67 15.55 -7.07 10.42
CA GLU A 67 15.73 -7.21 11.88
C GLU A 67 17.27 -7.13 11.99
N ASP A 68 17.96 -6.27 12.74
CA ASP A 68 17.60 -5.42 13.87
C ASP A 68 18.49 -4.15 13.88
N GLN A 69 17.96 -3.00 14.34
CA GLN A 69 18.73 -1.98 15.10
C GLN A 69 17.75 -1.10 15.91
N PRO A 70 18.09 -0.70 17.15
CA PRO A 70 17.18 0.04 18.03
C PRO A 70 17.01 1.51 17.60
N ILE A 71 15.78 2.00 17.66
CA ILE A 71 15.45 3.40 17.36
C ILE A 71 15.78 4.26 18.58
N VAL A 72 16.65 5.26 18.41
CA VAL A 72 16.93 6.28 19.45
C VAL A 72 15.70 7.18 19.59
N LEU A 73 14.85 6.81 20.56
CA LEU A 73 13.53 7.40 20.77
C LEU A 73 13.61 8.80 21.41
N ASP A 74 14.68 9.10 22.14
CA ASP A 74 14.75 10.29 23.01
C ASP A 74 14.87 11.61 22.24
N GLN A 75 15.78 11.70 21.25
CA GLN A 75 15.98 12.92 20.46
C GLN A 75 14.75 13.34 19.65
N GLN A 76 13.98 12.37 19.12
CA GLN A 76 12.75 12.63 18.36
C GLN A 76 11.63 13.23 19.21
N VAL A 77 11.78 13.27 20.53
CA VAL A 77 10.70 13.65 21.45
C VAL A 77 10.96 15.02 22.05
N GLU A 78 12.19 15.29 22.49
CA GLU A 78 12.61 16.64 22.94
C GLU A 78 12.31 17.72 21.89
N GLU A 79 12.39 17.36 20.61
CA GLU A 79 11.93 18.16 19.48
C GLU A 79 10.42 18.42 19.54
N VAL A 80 9.58 17.36 19.57
CA VAL A 80 8.12 17.52 19.52
C VAL A 80 7.54 18.24 20.75
N VAL A 81 8.19 18.23 21.92
CA VAL A 81 7.82 19.07 23.08
C VAL A 81 7.93 20.56 22.77
N LYS A 82 9.04 20.95 22.15
CA LYS A 82 9.31 22.36 21.85
C LYS A 82 8.28 22.88 20.84
N MET A 83 7.78 21.99 19.98
CA MET A 83 6.65 22.28 19.09
C MET A 83 5.30 22.42 19.81
N THR A 84 5.00 21.68 20.89
CA THR A 84 3.75 21.87 21.65
C THR A 84 3.77 23.12 22.52
N GLN A 85 4.91 23.47 23.13
CA GLN A 85 5.06 24.72 23.90
C GLN A 85 4.87 25.96 23.00
N MET A 86 5.40 25.96 21.78
CA MET A 86 5.23 27.06 20.81
C MET A 86 3.83 27.14 20.16
N ALA A 87 2.98 26.13 20.32
CA ALA A 87 1.63 26.10 19.75
C ALA A 87 0.54 26.72 20.67
N SER A 88 0.93 27.20 21.85
CA SER A 88 0.02 27.76 22.87
C SER A 88 -0.46 29.19 22.57
N GLU A 89 0.20 29.91 21.66
CA GLU A 89 -0.11 31.31 21.35
C GLU A 89 -1.26 31.45 20.32
N ILE A 90 -2.49 31.20 20.77
CA ILE A 90 -3.71 31.78 20.16
C ILE A 90 -4.45 32.55 21.26
N PRO A 91 -4.64 33.88 21.15
CA PRO A 91 -5.41 34.63 22.13
C PRO A 91 -6.84 34.09 22.22
N PRO A 92 -7.36 33.78 23.43
CA PRO A 92 -8.73 33.31 23.57
C PRO A 92 -9.71 34.46 23.31
N THR A 93 -10.33 34.47 22.12
CA THR A 93 -11.36 35.45 21.73
C THR A 93 -12.70 35.28 22.46
N THR A 94 -12.78 34.35 23.42
CA THR A 94 -13.88 34.16 24.35
C THR A 94 -13.33 33.80 25.73
N LYS A 95 -13.95 34.29 26.81
CA LYS A 95 -13.58 33.96 28.21
C LYS A 95 -13.33 32.45 28.37
N PRO A 96 -12.29 32.02 29.12
CA PRO A 96 -11.97 30.60 29.26
C PRO A 96 -13.13 29.84 29.92
N ASP A 97 -13.75 28.94 29.16
CA ASP A 97 -14.78 28.03 29.63
C ASP A 97 -14.18 27.09 30.69
N ARG A 98 -14.54 27.30 31.96
CA ARG A 98 -13.99 26.60 33.14
C ARG A 98 -14.54 25.18 33.31
N ARG A 99 -15.49 24.75 32.48
CA ARG A 99 -16.11 23.43 32.57
C ARG A 99 -15.14 22.30 32.20
N ARG A 100 -15.32 21.13 32.84
CA ARG A 100 -14.61 19.89 32.49
C ARG A 100 -14.79 19.58 31.01
N ARG A 101 -13.71 19.22 30.31
CA ARG A 101 -13.75 18.79 28.90
C ARG A 101 -13.77 17.27 28.84
N SER A 102 -14.69 16.72 28.07
CA SER A 102 -14.90 15.27 28.00
C SER A 102 -15.19 14.79 26.57
N LEU A 103 -14.72 13.60 26.21
CA LEU A 103 -14.77 13.06 24.85
C LEU A 103 -15.36 11.64 24.79
N VAL A 104 -16.48 11.49 24.07
CA VAL A 104 -17.08 10.20 23.74
C VAL A 104 -16.56 9.72 22.38
N ILE A 105 -15.74 8.68 22.38
CA ILE A 105 -15.24 8.02 21.17
C ILE A 105 -16.22 6.91 20.80
N PHE A 106 -16.73 6.92 19.56
CA PHE A 106 -17.66 5.88 19.13
C PHE A 106 -17.41 5.41 17.69
N GLY A 107 -17.91 4.21 17.40
CA GLY A 107 -17.82 3.58 16.08
C GLY A 107 -18.30 2.14 16.10
N ASP A 108 -18.30 1.49 14.94
CA ASP A 108 -18.66 0.06 14.82
C ASP A 108 -17.54 -0.86 15.34
N ASP A 109 -17.85 -2.14 15.52
CA ASP A 109 -16.86 -3.14 15.92
C ASP A 109 -15.70 -3.19 14.90
N ARG A 110 -14.46 -3.22 15.42
CA ARG A 110 -13.21 -3.21 14.62
C ARG A 110 -12.99 -1.96 13.75
N SER A 111 -13.70 -0.86 14.01
CA SER A 111 -13.51 0.46 13.36
C SER A 111 -12.14 1.11 13.63
N GLY A 112 -11.44 0.75 14.71
CA GLY A 112 -10.15 1.32 15.10
C GLY A 112 -10.19 2.27 16.29
N THR A 113 -11.38 2.52 16.86
CA THR A 113 -11.60 3.22 18.14
C THR A 113 -10.68 2.75 19.27
N THR A 114 -10.36 1.45 19.29
CA THR A 114 -9.42 0.79 20.21
C THR A 114 -8.10 1.54 20.38
N LEU A 115 -7.39 1.86 19.28
CA LEU A 115 -6.08 2.52 19.34
C LEU A 115 -6.19 3.91 19.98
N LEU A 116 -7.22 4.67 19.59
CA LEU A 116 -7.47 6.00 20.14
C LEU A 116 -7.86 5.95 21.62
N THR A 117 -8.59 4.93 22.07
CA THR A 117 -8.93 4.83 23.50
C THR A 117 -7.70 4.47 24.33
N GLN A 118 -6.85 3.56 23.81
CA GLN A 118 -5.63 3.16 24.51
C GLN A 118 -4.59 4.29 24.54
N MET A 119 -4.58 5.16 23.53
CA MET A 119 -3.86 6.43 23.55
C MET A 119 -4.32 7.27 24.75
N PHE A 120 -5.61 7.62 24.85
CA PHE A 120 -6.09 8.42 25.99
C PHE A 120 -5.92 7.74 27.36
N SER A 121 -5.97 6.39 27.44
CA SER A 121 -5.71 5.67 28.71
C SER A 121 -4.23 5.63 29.14
N LYS A 122 -3.33 6.24 28.36
CA LYS A 122 -1.91 6.41 28.71
C LYS A 122 -1.60 7.83 29.15
N ASP A 123 -2.57 8.74 29.13
CA ASP A 123 -2.37 10.13 29.53
C ASP A 123 -2.79 10.29 31.01
N PRO A 124 -1.91 10.82 31.88
CA PRO A 124 -2.20 10.93 33.31
C PRO A 124 -3.34 11.91 33.62
N ASP A 125 -3.59 12.91 32.78
CA ASP A 125 -4.65 13.90 33.00
C ASP A 125 -6.05 13.39 32.61
N ILE A 126 -6.15 12.19 32.05
CA ILE A 126 -7.36 11.69 31.38
C ILE A 126 -7.93 10.43 32.04
N PHE A 127 -9.13 10.56 32.59
CA PHE A 127 -9.92 9.44 33.08
C PHE A 127 -10.54 8.65 31.91
N ALA A 128 -9.87 7.59 31.47
CA ALA A 128 -10.21 6.84 30.25
C ALA A 128 -10.91 5.49 30.53
N VAL A 129 -12.14 5.33 30.06
CA VAL A 129 -12.97 4.12 30.27
C VAL A 129 -13.30 3.38 28.98
N TYR A 130 -12.99 2.08 28.93
CA TYR A 130 -13.20 1.20 27.77
C TYR A 130 -14.55 0.49 27.81
N GLU A 131 -15.37 0.65 26.77
CA GLU A 131 -16.60 -0.14 26.54
C GLU A 131 -17.51 -0.29 27.78
N PRO A 132 -17.87 0.81 28.48
CA PRO A 132 -18.67 0.72 29.70
C PRO A 132 -20.01 0.00 29.46
N LEU A 133 -20.58 0.19 28.26
CA LEU A 133 -21.85 -0.44 27.87
C LEU A 133 -21.76 -1.97 27.69
N TRP A 134 -20.57 -2.57 27.77
CA TRP A 134 -20.42 -4.03 27.82
C TRP A 134 -21.07 -4.63 29.07
N ILE A 135 -21.07 -3.88 30.18
CA ILE A 135 -21.74 -4.23 31.43
C ILE A 135 -23.24 -3.96 31.34
N THR A 136 -23.64 -2.74 30.96
CA THR A 136 -25.06 -2.31 30.95
C THR A 136 -25.93 -3.19 30.04
N ARG A 137 -25.38 -3.71 28.93
CA ARG A 137 -26.07 -4.64 28.02
C ARG A 137 -26.57 -5.94 28.70
N LYS A 138 -26.06 -6.31 29.88
CA LYS A 138 -26.56 -7.46 30.64
C LYS A 138 -27.80 -7.12 31.49
N TRP A 139 -27.95 -5.88 31.94
CA TRP A 139 -29.03 -5.49 32.87
C TRP A 139 -30.41 -5.66 32.26
N SER A 140 -30.63 -5.23 31.01
CA SER A 140 -31.90 -5.40 30.30
C SER A 140 -32.24 -6.87 29.94
N LYS A 141 -31.42 -7.84 30.38
CA LYS A 141 -31.71 -9.29 30.31
C LYS A 141 -32.06 -9.90 31.66
N THR A 142 -31.70 -9.23 32.75
CA THR A 142 -31.94 -9.68 34.14
C THR A 142 -33.04 -8.87 34.83
N GLU A 143 -33.30 -7.65 34.35
CA GLU A 143 -34.35 -6.73 34.81
C GLU A 143 -35.14 -6.30 33.56
N SER A 144 -36.39 -6.79 33.42
CA SER A 144 -37.25 -6.50 32.25
C SER A 144 -37.59 -5.02 32.10
N ASP A 145 -37.72 -4.32 33.23
CA ASP A 145 -38.32 -2.98 33.29
C ASP A 145 -37.26 -1.88 33.12
N ARG A 146 -35.99 -2.26 32.88
CA ARG A 146 -34.86 -1.35 32.64
C ARG A 146 -34.98 -0.64 31.29
N ASN A 147 -35.06 0.69 31.34
CA ASN A 147 -34.91 1.52 30.16
C ASN A 147 -33.44 1.58 29.72
N LEU A 148 -33.08 0.76 28.71
CA LEU A 148 -31.72 0.69 28.16
C LEU A 148 -31.21 2.04 27.65
N LEU A 149 -32.07 2.93 27.14
CA LEU A 149 -31.63 4.26 26.71
C LEU A 149 -31.19 5.10 27.92
N LYS A 150 -32.00 5.11 28.99
CA LYS A 150 -31.68 5.76 30.27
C LYS A 150 -30.37 5.21 30.84
N ASP A 151 -30.22 3.88 30.91
CA ASP A 151 -28.98 3.25 31.39
C ASP A 151 -27.75 3.71 30.60
N VAL A 152 -27.85 3.78 29.27
CA VAL A 152 -26.74 4.21 28.41
C VAL A 152 -26.42 5.70 28.59
N THR A 153 -27.42 6.57 28.66
CA THR A 153 -27.19 8.02 28.82
C THR A 153 -26.69 8.37 30.21
N GLU A 154 -27.19 7.73 31.26
CA GLU A 154 -26.76 7.97 32.65
C GLU A 154 -25.35 7.45 32.93
N VAL A 155 -24.99 6.26 32.43
CA VAL A 155 -23.61 5.73 32.59
C VAL A 155 -22.61 6.57 31.79
N VAL A 156 -22.92 6.94 30.55
CA VAL A 156 -22.01 7.81 29.78
C VAL A 156 -21.96 9.21 30.40
N GLY A 157 -23.07 9.76 30.87
CA GLY A 157 -23.12 11.02 31.62
C GLY A 157 -22.19 11.01 32.84
N ALA A 158 -22.38 10.06 33.76
CA ALA A 158 -21.55 9.87 34.95
C ALA A 158 -20.05 9.79 34.62
N LEU A 159 -19.67 9.05 33.58
CA LEU A 159 -18.29 8.94 33.12
C LEU A 159 -17.74 10.28 32.59
N MET A 160 -18.56 11.09 31.90
CA MET A 160 -18.14 12.37 31.35
C MET A 160 -18.08 13.48 32.40
N THR A 161 -18.95 13.46 33.42
CA THR A 161 -19.02 14.48 34.49
C THR A 161 -18.23 14.11 35.74
N CYS A 162 -17.86 12.85 35.93
CA CYS A 162 -17.44 12.24 37.19
C CYS A 162 -18.53 12.18 38.29
N ASN A 163 -19.80 12.47 37.99
CA ASN A 163 -20.87 12.35 38.98
C ASN A 163 -21.39 10.90 39.05
N PHE A 164 -20.94 10.16 40.06
CA PHE A 164 -21.35 8.79 40.35
C PHE A 164 -22.22 8.68 41.61
N VAL A 165 -21.96 9.50 42.64
CA VAL A 165 -22.64 9.42 43.95
C VAL A 165 -24.11 9.83 43.85
N GLU A 166 -24.43 10.87 43.08
CA GLU A 166 -25.82 11.31 42.88
C GLU A 166 -26.54 10.55 41.76
N ASN A 167 -25.88 9.56 41.15
CA ASN A 167 -26.37 8.82 39.99
C ASN A 167 -26.56 7.33 40.33
N PRO A 168 -27.79 6.87 40.67
CA PRO A 168 -28.05 5.49 41.06
C PRO A 168 -27.62 4.45 40.01
N THR A 169 -27.71 4.79 38.73
CA THR A 169 -27.23 3.94 37.62
C THR A 169 -25.70 3.94 37.54
N GLY A 170 -25.05 5.07 37.87
CA GLY A 170 -23.61 5.20 38.08
C GLY A 170 -23.09 4.33 39.22
N ILE A 171 -23.73 4.37 40.40
CA ILE A 171 -23.42 3.48 41.55
C ILE A 171 -23.51 2.01 41.12
N LYS A 172 -24.61 1.61 40.47
CA LYS A 172 -24.80 0.24 39.97
C LYS A 172 -23.74 -0.14 38.93
N PHE A 173 -23.36 0.77 38.05
CA PHE A 173 -22.29 0.57 37.08
C PHE A 173 -20.95 0.29 37.76
N LEU A 174 -20.57 1.10 38.76
CA LEU A 174 -19.32 0.92 39.51
C LEU A 174 -19.28 -0.43 40.24
N SER A 175 -20.32 -0.78 41.00
CA SER A 175 -20.38 -2.05 41.74
C SER A 175 -20.28 -3.30 40.84
N HIS A 176 -20.77 -3.21 39.60
CA HIS A 176 -20.62 -4.27 38.60
C HIS A 176 -19.22 -4.27 37.95
N THR A 177 -18.71 -3.10 37.55
CA THR A 177 -17.39 -2.98 36.91
C THR A 177 -16.22 -3.37 37.81
N TYR A 178 -16.39 -3.25 39.12
CA TYR A 178 -15.42 -3.72 40.10
C TYR A 178 -15.18 -5.24 40.02
N LYS A 179 -16.25 -6.02 39.83
CA LYS A 179 -16.21 -7.49 39.72
C LYS A 179 -16.00 -7.99 38.29
N ASN A 180 -16.55 -7.28 37.29
CA ASN A 180 -16.56 -7.72 35.90
C ASN A 180 -16.04 -6.61 34.97
N TRP A 181 -15.03 -6.90 34.15
CA TRP A 181 -14.48 -5.94 33.19
C TRP A 181 -14.61 -6.41 31.74
N ALA A 182 -14.61 -5.46 30.80
CA ALA A 182 -14.59 -5.78 29.38
C ALA A 182 -13.26 -6.47 29.01
N PRO A 183 -13.27 -7.63 28.32
CA PRO A 183 -12.07 -8.43 28.16
C PRO A 183 -11.01 -7.81 27.24
N GLY A 184 -9.79 -7.69 27.77
CA GLY A 184 -8.54 -7.78 27.00
C GLY A 184 -8.09 -6.52 26.23
N LEU A 185 -7.89 -5.38 26.89
CA LEU A 185 -7.17 -4.26 26.23
C LEU A 185 -6.33 -3.35 27.13
N PHE A 186 -6.86 -2.93 28.28
CA PHE A 186 -6.10 -2.22 29.32
C PHE A 186 -6.74 -2.46 30.70
N VAL A 187 -5.96 -2.16 31.74
CA VAL A 187 -6.33 -2.37 33.14
C VAL A 187 -7.62 -1.60 33.46
N ASN A 188 -8.43 -2.18 34.33
CA ASN A 188 -9.64 -1.54 34.82
C ASN A 188 -9.27 -0.27 35.63
N PRO A 189 -9.65 0.95 35.22
CA PRO A 189 -9.29 2.17 35.94
C PRO A 189 -9.90 2.19 37.35
N PHE A 190 -11.04 1.52 37.57
CA PHE A 190 -11.65 1.35 38.89
C PHE A 190 -10.88 0.38 39.82
N LYS A 191 -9.80 -0.23 39.31
CA LYS A 191 -8.84 -1.08 40.05
C LYS A 191 -7.38 -0.69 39.71
N SER A 192 -7.16 0.59 39.43
CA SER A 192 -5.84 1.16 39.13
C SER A 192 -5.61 2.41 39.98
N GLN A 193 -4.36 2.83 40.12
CA GLN A 193 -4.07 4.13 40.74
C GLN A 193 -4.72 5.27 39.95
N PRO A 194 -5.24 6.32 40.62
CA PRO A 194 -5.19 6.57 42.06
C PRO A 194 -6.39 5.99 42.85
N ILE A 195 -7.34 5.31 42.19
CA ILE A 195 -8.53 4.72 42.82
C ILE A 195 -8.16 3.52 43.70
N CYS A 196 -7.15 2.75 43.31
CA CYS A 196 -6.69 1.57 44.03
C CYS A 196 -5.18 1.36 43.85
N ASN A 197 -4.46 1.19 44.96
CA ASN A 197 -3.00 0.99 44.99
C ASN A 197 -2.59 -0.49 44.87
N ASP A 198 -3.40 -1.41 45.42
CA ASP A 198 -3.17 -2.84 45.44
C ASP A 198 -4.50 -3.55 45.12
N PRO A 199 -4.56 -4.48 44.15
CA PRO A 199 -5.77 -5.23 43.79
C PRO A 199 -6.53 -5.85 44.98
N ASP A 200 -5.83 -6.22 46.06
CA ASP A 200 -6.41 -6.84 47.26
C ASP A 200 -6.82 -5.81 48.33
N ALA A 201 -6.41 -4.54 48.18
CA ALA A 201 -6.78 -3.41 49.04
C ALA A 201 -7.70 -2.38 48.36
N CYS A 202 -8.33 -2.71 47.24
CA CYS A 202 -9.28 -1.81 46.59
C CYS A 202 -10.57 -1.59 47.44
N PRO A 203 -11.22 -0.40 47.35
CA PRO A 203 -12.43 -0.09 48.12
C PRO A 203 -13.58 -1.09 47.94
N ASN A 204 -14.39 -1.26 48.99
CA ASN A 204 -15.57 -2.11 48.93
C ASN A 204 -16.65 -1.51 47.97
N PRO A 205 -17.61 -2.31 47.46
CA PRO A 205 -18.63 -1.81 46.53
C PRO A 205 -19.58 -0.74 47.10
N GLU A 206 -19.53 -0.46 48.40
CA GLU A 206 -20.34 0.57 49.08
C GLU A 206 -19.63 1.93 49.06
N THR A 207 -18.31 1.95 49.30
CA THR A 207 -17.47 3.18 49.28
C THR A 207 -16.88 3.50 47.91
N ILE A 208 -16.94 2.56 46.95
CA ILE A 208 -16.39 2.76 45.60
C ILE A 208 -16.97 3.99 44.86
N PRO A 209 -18.24 4.42 44.99
CA PRO A 209 -18.74 5.59 44.29
C PRO A 209 -18.03 6.88 44.71
N ASP A 210 -17.88 7.10 46.01
CA ASP A 210 -17.21 8.27 46.59
C ASP A 210 -15.72 8.30 46.24
N VAL A 211 -15.03 7.16 46.37
CA VAL A 211 -13.60 7.07 46.04
C VAL A 211 -13.37 7.31 44.55
N VAL A 212 -14.19 6.71 43.68
CA VAL A 212 -14.08 6.91 42.22
C VAL A 212 -14.43 8.35 41.83
N GLN A 213 -15.50 8.93 42.37
CA GLN A 213 -15.88 10.32 42.10
C GLN A 213 -14.78 11.28 42.55
N LYS A 214 -14.29 11.14 43.78
CA LYS A 214 -13.21 11.96 44.34
C LYS A 214 -11.95 11.85 43.49
N ALA A 215 -11.51 10.65 43.14
CA ALA A 215 -10.34 10.45 42.28
C ALA A 215 -10.54 11.02 40.86
N CYS A 216 -11.71 10.80 40.25
CA CYS A 216 -12.06 11.29 38.91
C CYS A 216 -12.03 12.82 38.82
N LEU A 217 -12.47 13.51 39.89
CA LEU A 217 -12.49 14.96 40.00
C LEU A 217 -11.14 15.57 40.44
N GLN A 218 -10.41 14.93 41.35
CA GLN A 218 -9.18 15.48 41.94
C GLN A 218 -7.92 15.16 41.15
N ASN A 219 -7.84 13.98 40.49
CA ASN A 219 -6.62 13.51 39.84
C ASN A 219 -6.63 13.62 38.30
N TYR A 220 -7.80 13.84 37.68
CA TYR A 220 -7.93 13.88 36.23
C TYR A 220 -8.62 15.16 35.77
N LYS A 221 -8.01 15.89 34.83
CA LYS A 221 -8.58 17.12 34.23
C LYS A 221 -9.72 16.82 33.26
N HIS A 222 -9.70 15.66 32.61
CA HIS A 222 -10.56 15.32 31.48
C HIS A 222 -11.11 13.89 31.59
N SER A 223 -12.25 13.63 30.95
CA SER A 223 -12.80 12.26 30.83
C SER A 223 -12.90 11.80 29.39
N VAL A 224 -12.54 10.54 29.12
CA VAL A 224 -12.68 9.90 27.81
C VAL A 224 -13.40 8.58 27.97
N THR A 225 -14.40 8.30 27.14
CA THR A 225 -15.00 6.96 27.10
C THR A 225 -15.19 6.46 25.69
N LYS A 226 -15.06 5.15 25.50
CA LYS A 226 -15.23 4.50 24.21
C LYS A 226 -16.46 3.60 24.19
N VAL A 227 -17.39 3.93 23.31
CA VAL A 227 -18.67 3.25 23.13
C VAL A 227 -18.72 2.56 21.77
N ALA A 228 -18.82 1.23 21.71
CA ALA A 228 -19.23 0.60 20.46
C ALA A 228 -20.72 0.88 20.17
N ILE A 229 -21.01 1.35 18.97
CA ILE A 229 -22.38 1.68 18.56
C ILE A 229 -23.32 0.46 18.60
N VAL A 230 -22.76 -0.76 18.52
CA VAL A 230 -23.50 -2.03 18.63
C VAL A 230 -24.14 -2.29 20.00
N ARG A 231 -23.82 -1.46 21.01
CA ARG A 231 -24.33 -1.51 22.39
C ARG A 231 -25.31 -0.37 22.71
N VAL A 232 -25.50 0.56 21.78
CA VAL A 232 -26.46 1.68 21.88
C VAL A 232 -27.81 1.21 21.33
N PRO A 233 -28.96 1.62 21.90
CA PRO A 233 -30.28 1.33 21.35
C PRO A 233 -30.36 1.55 19.84
N GLU A 234 -30.91 0.57 19.12
CA GLU A 234 -31.06 0.55 17.66
C GLU A 234 -29.75 0.75 16.84
N ARG A 235 -28.58 0.76 17.48
CA ARG A 235 -27.29 1.17 16.90
C ARG A 235 -27.28 2.63 16.39
N LYS A 236 -28.08 3.52 17.00
CA LYS A 236 -28.26 4.91 16.58
C LYS A 236 -27.59 5.91 17.52
N LEU A 237 -26.65 6.70 17.00
CA LEU A 237 -26.03 7.81 17.72
C LEU A 237 -27.05 8.91 18.04
N SER A 238 -28.02 9.13 17.14
CA SER A 238 -29.09 10.11 17.31
C SER A 238 -29.84 9.96 18.64
N ASN A 239 -29.96 8.73 19.13
CA ASN A 239 -30.71 8.43 20.36
C ASN A 239 -29.97 8.93 21.61
N ILE A 240 -28.65 9.06 21.58
CA ILE A 240 -27.82 9.39 22.76
C ILE A 240 -27.07 10.72 22.66
N PHE A 241 -26.71 11.18 21.46
CA PHE A 241 -25.79 12.31 21.26
C PHE A 241 -26.30 13.61 21.86
N GLN A 242 -27.53 13.99 21.51
CA GLN A 242 -28.13 15.24 21.99
C GLN A 242 -28.42 15.13 23.49
N LYS A 243 -29.05 14.03 23.92
CA LYS A 243 -29.42 13.78 25.31
C LYS A 243 -28.21 13.85 26.27
N ILE A 244 -27.08 13.21 25.94
CA ILE A 244 -25.87 13.29 26.77
C ILE A 244 -25.33 14.74 26.88
N ILE A 245 -25.42 15.54 25.83
CA ILE A 245 -24.96 16.95 25.86
C ILE A 245 -25.91 17.83 26.67
N GLU A 246 -27.22 17.62 26.58
CA GLU A 246 -28.23 18.46 27.21
C GLU A 246 -28.48 18.10 28.68
N ASP A 247 -28.41 16.81 29.04
CA ASP A 247 -28.52 16.35 30.44
C ASP A 247 -27.30 16.73 31.30
N ASN A 248 -26.19 17.21 30.72
CA ASN A 248 -24.92 17.48 31.42
C ASN A 248 -24.36 18.89 31.10
N PRO A 249 -25.09 19.98 31.39
CA PRO A 249 -24.74 21.35 30.95
C PRO A 249 -23.40 21.87 31.51
N ASP A 250 -22.99 21.38 32.69
CA ASP A 250 -21.76 21.80 33.38
C ASP A 250 -20.49 21.10 32.85
N THR A 251 -20.62 20.22 31.85
CA THR A 251 -19.49 19.55 31.20
C THR A 251 -19.48 19.81 29.70
N PHE A 252 -18.30 20.14 29.17
CA PHE A 252 -18.08 20.39 27.75
C PHE A 252 -17.84 19.06 27.01
N ILE A 253 -18.92 18.34 26.71
CA ILE A 253 -18.88 17.01 26.07
C ILE A 253 -18.78 17.13 24.54
N LYS A 254 -17.82 16.41 23.95
CA LYS A 254 -17.62 16.24 22.50
C LYS A 254 -17.68 14.76 22.08
N PHE A 255 -18.02 14.51 20.82
CA PHE A 255 -18.07 13.18 20.23
C PHE A 255 -17.10 13.02 19.06
N LEU A 256 -16.39 11.88 19.05
CA LEU A 256 -15.48 11.46 18.00
C LEU A 256 -16.01 10.20 17.31
N HIS A 257 -16.53 10.35 16.09
CA HIS A 257 -16.98 9.24 15.26
C HIS A 257 -15.80 8.64 14.48
N VAL A 258 -15.51 7.37 14.69
CA VAL A 258 -14.48 6.63 13.94
C VAL A 258 -15.13 5.67 12.95
N VAL A 259 -14.87 5.86 11.66
CA VAL A 259 -15.42 5.03 10.57
C VAL A 259 -14.33 4.28 9.83
N ARG A 260 -14.57 2.99 9.55
CA ARG A 260 -13.70 2.10 8.77
C ARG A 260 -14.47 1.50 7.60
N ASP A 261 -13.75 1.13 6.54
CA ASP A 261 -14.28 0.31 5.44
C ASP A 261 -14.96 -0.96 6.02
N PRO A 262 -16.28 -1.15 5.82
CA PRO A 262 -17.01 -2.28 6.39
C PRO A 262 -16.41 -3.64 6.00
N ARG A 263 -15.80 -3.76 4.82
CA ARG A 263 -15.14 -5.00 4.37
C ARG A 263 -13.96 -5.36 5.27
N GLY A 264 -13.14 -4.36 5.62
CA GLY A 264 -12.01 -4.54 6.54
C GLY A 264 -12.45 -4.87 7.97
N SER A 265 -13.55 -4.25 8.44
CA SER A 265 -14.13 -4.54 9.76
C SER A 265 -14.75 -5.94 9.83
N ILE A 266 -15.57 -6.32 8.84
CA ILE A 266 -16.22 -7.64 8.75
C ILE A 266 -15.17 -8.74 8.60
N ASN A 267 -14.20 -8.61 7.69
CA ASN A 267 -13.11 -9.58 7.52
C ASN A 267 -12.30 -9.75 8.81
N SER A 268 -12.05 -8.67 9.56
CA SER A 268 -11.40 -8.75 10.87
C SER A 268 -12.27 -9.45 11.92
N ARG A 269 -13.60 -9.45 11.82
CA ARG A 269 -14.50 -10.18 12.74
C ARG A 269 -14.55 -11.67 12.40
N ILE A 270 -14.57 -12.02 11.11
CA ILE A 270 -14.46 -13.42 10.63
C ILE A 270 -13.14 -14.04 11.08
N ASN A 271 -12.01 -13.37 10.83
CA ASN A 271 -10.68 -13.87 11.18
C ASN A 271 -10.45 -14.03 12.69
N LEU A 272 -11.30 -13.43 13.54
CA LEU A 272 -11.29 -13.57 15.00
C LEU A 272 -12.35 -14.56 15.51
N GLY A 273 -13.12 -15.20 14.63
CA GLY A 273 -14.23 -16.10 15.00
C GLY A 273 -15.43 -15.40 15.63
N TRP A 274 -15.49 -14.06 15.63
CA TRP A 274 -16.60 -13.30 16.24
C TRP A 274 -17.90 -13.40 15.45
N ILE A 275 -17.80 -13.73 14.16
CA ILE A 275 -18.91 -14.02 13.26
C ILE A 275 -18.51 -15.21 12.36
N PRO A 276 -19.46 -16.07 11.98
CA PRO A 276 -19.18 -17.14 11.03
C PRO A 276 -18.70 -16.61 9.68
N ASP A 277 -17.81 -17.37 9.02
CA ASP A 277 -17.40 -17.13 7.64
C ASP A 277 -18.58 -17.35 6.67
N VAL A 278 -18.45 -16.88 5.42
CA VAL A 278 -19.57 -16.82 4.46
C VAL A 278 -20.24 -18.19 4.26
N ASP A 279 -19.45 -19.27 4.23
CA ASP A 279 -19.91 -20.64 4.01
C ASP A 279 -20.61 -21.27 5.24
N LYS A 280 -20.45 -20.67 6.43
CA LYS A 280 -20.99 -21.16 7.72
C LYS A 280 -22.11 -20.29 8.28
N ALA A 281 -22.38 -19.16 7.66
CA ALA A 281 -23.28 -18.13 8.16
C ALA A 281 -24.69 -18.28 7.56
N LYS A 282 -25.69 -18.67 8.37
CA LYS A 282 -27.10 -18.82 7.94
C LYS A 282 -27.66 -17.60 7.16
N ASN A 283 -27.19 -16.39 7.47
CA ASN A 283 -27.54 -15.18 6.74
C ASN A 283 -26.37 -14.15 6.77
N PHE A 284 -25.29 -14.44 6.04
CA PHE A 284 -24.14 -13.52 5.95
C PHE A 284 -24.54 -12.16 5.34
N ALA A 285 -25.40 -12.16 4.33
CA ALA A 285 -25.81 -10.95 3.61
C ALA A 285 -26.56 -9.97 4.52
N GLY A 286 -27.46 -10.45 5.37
CA GLY A 286 -28.16 -9.63 6.37
C GLY A 286 -27.23 -9.02 7.41
N LEU A 287 -26.24 -9.78 7.89
CA LEU A 287 -25.22 -9.27 8.82
C LEU A 287 -24.36 -8.17 8.19
N ALA A 288 -23.95 -8.35 6.94
CA ALA A 288 -23.18 -7.35 6.19
C ALA A 288 -24.03 -6.09 5.93
N ARG A 289 -25.28 -6.27 5.50
CA ARG A 289 -26.26 -5.19 5.26
C ARG A 289 -26.48 -4.35 6.54
N SER A 290 -26.85 -4.98 7.65
CA SER A 290 -27.06 -4.31 8.94
C SER A 290 -25.83 -3.54 9.44
N THR A 291 -24.62 -4.08 9.21
CA THR A 291 -23.37 -3.37 9.55
C THR A 291 -23.18 -2.13 8.66
N CYS A 292 -23.46 -2.21 7.36
CA CYS A 292 -23.35 -1.09 6.43
C CYS A 292 -24.41 0.00 6.68
N GLU A 293 -25.66 -0.40 6.93
CA GLU A 293 -26.77 0.51 7.26
C GLU A 293 -26.50 1.28 8.54
N GLY A 294 -26.04 0.59 9.60
CA GLY A 294 -25.64 1.23 10.86
C GLY A 294 -24.51 2.25 10.65
N VAL A 295 -23.47 1.93 9.89
CA VAL A 295 -22.40 2.90 9.57
C VAL A 295 -22.95 4.09 8.77
N LEU A 296 -23.78 3.84 7.75
CA LEU A 296 -24.34 4.89 6.89
C LEU A 296 -25.22 5.86 7.67
N GLN A 297 -26.17 5.35 8.47
CA GLN A 297 -27.10 6.16 9.26
C GLN A 297 -26.37 7.07 10.26
N ASN A 298 -25.37 6.54 10.96
CA ASN A 298 -24.59 7.33 11.92
C ASN A 298 -23.70 8.39 11.24
N VAL A 299 -23.21 8.12 10.03
CA VAL A 299 -22.49 9.12 9.22
C VAL A 299 -23.43 10.21 8.71
N GLN A 300 -24.63 9.85 8.27
CA GLN A 300 -25.67 10.79 7.82
C GLN A 300 -26.11 11.71 8.96
N PHE A 301 -26.38 11.16 10.16
CA PHE A 301 -26.72 11.94 11.34
C PHE A 301 -25.61 12.95 11.70
N GLY A 302 -24.34 12.51 11.77
CA GLY A 302 -23.21 13.41 12.01
C GLY A 302 -22.98 14.46 10.91
N ALA A 303 -23.43 14.18 9.68
CA ALA A 303 -23.44 15.13 8.58
C ALA A 303 -24.57 16.17 8.71
N SER A 304 -25.75 15.78 9.21
CA SER A 304 -26.92 16.65 9.38
C SER A 304 -26.82 17.64 10.55
N LEU A 305 -25.97 17.38 11.55
CA LEU A 305 -25.75 18.28 12.69
C LEU A 305 -25.38 19.71 12.25
N GLN A 306 -26.03 20.71 12.86
CA GLN A 306 -25.84 22.15 12.64
C GLN A 306 -25.53 22.90 13.95
N GLY A 307 -25.07 24.15 13.83
CA GLY A 307 -24.87 25.08 14.96
C GLY A 307 -24.05 24.50 16.11
N LYS A 308 -24.47 24.77 17.36
CA LYS A 308 -23.79 24.33 18.60
C LYS A 308 -23.43 22.85 18.63
N PHE A 309 -24.23 21.99 17.99
CA PHE A 309 -24.02 20.55 17.95
C PHE A 309 -22.96 20.12 16.93
N LYS A 310 -22.78 20.88 15.85
CA LYS A 310 -21.75 20.58 14.86
C LYS A 310 -20.34 20.72 15.45
N ASP A 311 -20.14 21.76 16.25
CA ASP A 311 -18.86 22.01 16.94
C ASP A 311 -18.55 20.96 18.03
N ARG A 312 -19.55 20.18 18.44
CA ARG A 312 -19.39 19.04 19.36
C ARG A 312 -19.12 17.71 18.67
N TYR A 313 -19.01 17.66 17.34
CA TYR A 313 -18.88 16.40 16.61
C TYR A 313 -17.72 16.41 15.59
N MET A 314 -16.85 15.40 15.66
CA MET A 314 -15.79 15.16 14.68
C MET A 314 -15.90 13.77 14.05
N LEU A 315 -15.81 13.69 12.72
CA LEU A 315 -15.72 12.43 11.98
C LEU A 315 -14.28 12.16 11.54
N VAL A 316 -13.73 11.00 11.93
CA VAL A 316 -12.38 10.55 11.57
C VAL A 316 -12.46 9.18 10.90
N ARG A 317 -11.66 8.96 9.85
CA ARG A 317 -11.60 7.66 9.17
C ARG A 317 -10.42 6.85 9.69
N TYR A 318 -10.61 5.54 9.84
CA TYR A 318 -9.55 4.58 10.16
C TYR A 318 -8.31 4.73 9.27
N LYS A 319 -8.52 5.05 7.98
CA LYS A 319 -7.45 5.27 7.02
C LYS A 319 -6.55 6.46 7.39
N ASP A 320 -7.10 7.52 7.96
CA ASP A 320 -6.34 8.71 8.35
C ASP A 320 -5.50 8.42 9.59
N ILE A 321 -6.13 7.80 10.62
CA ILE A 321 -5.47 7.28 11.83
C ILE A 321 -4.30 6.36 11.46
N ALA A 322 -4.49 5.47 10.47
CA ALA A 322 -3.51 4.47 10.11
C ALA A 322 -2.44 4.94 9.09
N SER A 323 -2.69 6.01 8.32
CA SER A 323 -1.69 6.57 7.39
C SER A 323 -0.79 7.61 8.06
N SER A 324 -1.38 8.43 8.94
CA SER A 324 -0.75 9.58 9.59
C SER A 324 -1.17 9.64 11.08
N PRO A 325 -0.70 8.70 11.94
CA PRO A 325 -1.23 8.56 13.30
C PRO A 325 -1.02 9.80 14.17
N LEU A 326 0.20 10.34 14.22
CA LEU A 326 0.55 11.49 15.05
C LEU A 326 -0.25 12.75 14.68
N VAL A 327 -0.32 13.08 13.38
CA VAL A 327 -1.11 14.22 12.88
C VAL A 327 -2.60 14.04 13.18
N THR A 328 -3.11 12.81 13.08
CA THR A 328 -4.52 12.52 13.41
C THR A 328 -4.76 12.65 14.91
N ALA A 329 -3.85 12.17 15.75
CA ALA A 329 -3.91 12.34 17.21
C ALA A 329 -3.90 13.82 17.62
N MET A 330 -2.93 14.61 17.13
CA MET A 330 -2.86 16.06 17.39
C MET A 330 -4.18 16.79 17.04
N ASN A 331 -4.78 16.45 15.89
CA ASN A 331 -6.08 17.01 15.50
C ASN A 331 -7.23 16.58 16.44
N ILE A 332 -7.20 15.36 16.97
CA ILE A 332 -8.21 14.88 17.94
C ILE A 332 -8.01 15.54 19.31
N TYR A 333 -6.77 15.64 19.82
CA TYR A 333 -6.46 16.37 21.06
C TYR A 333 -6.91 17.83 20.97
N LYS A 334 -6.55 18.53 19.88
CA LYS A 334 -7.02 19.90 19.59
C LYS A 334 -8.55 19.99 19.48
N PHE A 335 -9.21 19.02 18.85
CA PHE A 335 -10.68 18.99 18.79
C PHE A 335 -11.30 18.80 20.18
N ALA A 336 -10.79 17.88 20.99
CA ALA A 336 -11.26 17.64 22.35
C ALA A 336 -11.00 18.84 23.29
N GLY A 337 -9.96 19.62 23.00
CA GLY A 337 -9.45 20.68 23.86
C GLY A 337 -8.56 20.13 24.97
N PHE A 338 -7.82 19.07 24.68
CA PHE A 338 -6.84 18.42 25.55
C PHE A 338 -5.42 18.77 25.09
N GLU A 339 -4.49 18.84 26.02
CA GLU A 339 -3.06 18.92 25.73
C GLU A 339 -2.50 17.52 25.47
N ILE A 340 -1.52 17.40 24.57
CA ILE A 340 -0.88 16.11 24.24
C ILE A 340 0.51 16.06 24.87
N SER A 341 0.72 15.12 25.78
CA SER A 341 2.00 14.91 26.47
C SER A 341 3.07 14.25 25.59
N GLU A 342 4.34 14.47 25.91
CA GLU A 342 5.46 13.86 25.17
C GLU A 342 5.48 12.33 25.23
N SER A 343 5.19 11.80 26.41
CA SER A 343 5.11 10.37 26.70
C SER A 343 4.02 9.71 25.86
N MET A 344 2.93 10.43 25.58
CA MET A 344 1.90 10.01 24.62
C MET A 344 2.44 9.88 23.20
N ILE A 345 3.25 10.84 22.77
CA ILE A 345 3.82 10.90 21.43
C ILE A 345 4.84 9.76 21.24
N ARG A 346 5.71 9.52 22.24
CA ARG A 346 6.58 8.32 22.35
C ARG A 346 5.77 7.04 22.17
N TRP A 347 4.73 6.86 23.00
CA TRP A 347 3.91 5.67 23.01
C TRP A 347 3.19 5.44 21.67
N LEU A 348 2.60 6.49 21.07
CA LEU A 348 1.88 6.39 19.81
C LEU A 348 2.80 6.04 18.64
N MET A 349 4.02 6.58 18.61
CA MET A 349 5.05 6.22 17.61
C MET A 349 5.42 4.74 17.72
N GLN A 350 5.72 4.27 18.94
CA GLN A 350 6.05 2.85 19.19
C GLN A 350 4.88 1.90 18.88
N ALA A 351 3.64 2.28 19.22
CA ALA A 351 2.44 1.50 18.94
C ALA A 351 2.12 1.38 17.44
N THR A 352 2.39 2.43 16.66
CA THR A 352 1.99 2.49 15.24
C THR A 352 3.11 2.13 14.25
N ASN A 353 4.35 2.03 14.75
CA ASN A 353 5.52 1.48 14.06
C ASN A 353 6.38 0.60 15.00
N PRO A 354 5.84 -0.50 15.55
CA PRO A 354 6.57 -1.41 16.44
C PRO A 354 7.69 -2.17 15.74
N SER A 355 8.69 -2.61 16.52
CA SER A 355 9.70 -3.59 16.07
C SER A 355 9.05 -4.94 15.73
N LYS A 356 9.79 -5.81 15.04
CA LYS A 356 9.21 -7.07 14.56
C LYS A 356 9.04 -8.10 15.69
N GLU A 357 9.85 -8.04 16.73
CA GLU A 357 9.76 -8.85 17.95
C GLU A 357 8.44 -8.54 18.66
N ILE A 358 8.15 -7.24 18.84
CA ILE A 358 6.86 -6.75 19.35
C ILE A 358 5.73 -7.23 18.42
N LEU A 359 5.85 -7.09 17.09
CA LEU A 359 4.83 -7.60 16.16
C LEU A 359 4.61 -9.11 16.23
N LYS A 360 5.65 -9.90 16.54
CA LYS A 360 5.58 -11.36 16.67
C LYS A 360 4.89 -11.78 17.97
N GLN A 361 5.18 -11.10 19.08
CA GLN A 361 4.50 -11.29 20.36
C GLN A 361 3.04 -10.82 20.29
N GLU A 362 2.81 -9.61 19.79
CA GLU A 362 1.51 -8.95 19.77
C GLU A 362 0.61 -9.41 18.61
N GLY A 363 1.16 -10.03 17.57
CA GLY A 363 0.45 -10.39 16.34
C GLY A 363 -0.70 -11.38 16.54
N LYS A 364 -0.62 -12.22 17.58
CA LYS A 364 -1.70 -13.15 17.98
C LYS A 364 -2.80 -12.50 18.82
N ARG A 365 -2.53 -11.35 19.46
CA ARG A 365 -3.48 -10.66 20.36
C ARG A 365 -4.50 -9.86 19.53
N ALA A 366 -5.77 -10.28 19.54
CA ALA A 366 -6.85 -9.67 18.75
C ALA A 366 -6.99 -8.15 18.93
N PHE A 367 -6.64 -7.66 20.11
CA PHE A 367 -6.91 -6.33 20.64
C PHE A 367 -5.69 -5.41 20.73
N SER A 368 -4.49 -5.91 20.39
CA SER A 368 -3.25 -5.13 20.48
C SER A 368 -3.28 -3.86 19.63
N SER A 369 -2.83 -2.75 20.22
CA SER A 369 -2.55 -1.49 19.53
C SER A 369 -1.18 -1.47 18.84
N PHE A 370 -0.27 -2.40 19.13
CA PHE A 370 1.03 -2.51 18.47
C PHE A 370 0.88 -3.15 17.10
N ARG A 371 0.80 -2.33 16.05
CA ARG A 371 0.63 -2.79 14.66
C ARG A 371 1.40 -1.89 13.71
N ASN A 372 1.96 -2.46 12.64
CA ASN A 372 2.34 -1.66 11.48
C ASN A 372 1.07 -1.06 10.86
N SER A 373 0.79 0.18 11.27
CA SER A 373 -0.42 0.92 10.98
C SER A 373 -0.73 0.96 9.48
N THR A 374 0.29 1.18 8.66
CA THR A 374 0.17 1.40 7.22
C THR A 374 -0.07 0.10 6.45
N ALA A 375 0.62 -0.99 6.81
CA ALA A 375 0.40 -2.30 6.21
C ALA A 375 -0.99 -2.87 6.54
N ASN A 376 -1.55 -2.53 7.70
CA ASN A 376 -2.81 -3.09 8.19
C ASN A 376 -4.08 -2.50 7.53
N VAL A 377 -3.98 -1.39 6.78
CA VAL A 377 -5.15 -0.71 6.17
C VAL A 377 -5.84 -1.59 5.12
N GLU A 378 -5.07 -2.15 4.19
CA GLU A 378 -5.58 -2.90 3.03
C GLU A 378 -5.35 -4.42 3.16
N LYS A 379 -4.83 -4.88 4.32
CA LYS A 379 -4.49 -6.30 4.61
C LYS A 379 -5.62 -7.28 4.28
N TRP A 380 -6.86 -6.88 4.57
CA TRP A 380 -8.07 -7.67 4.31
C TRP A 380 -8.23 -8.11 2.84
N ARG A 381 -7.64 -7.38 1.88
CA ARG A 381 -7.65 -7.77 0.45
C ARG A 381 -6.85 -9.04 0.15
N GLN A 382 -5.92 -9.41 1.04
CA GLN A 382 -5.03 -10.56 0.90
C GLN A 382 -5.54 -11.80 1.67
N GLU A 383 -6.61 -11.66 2.46
CA GLU A 383 -7.10 -12.67 3.43
C GLU A 383 -8.38 -13.40 2.98
N SER A 384 -8.81 -13.19 1.73
CA SER A 384 -10.05 -13.69 1.12
C SER A 384 -10.22 -15.22 1.16
N PRO A 385 -11.43 -15.77 1.39
CA PRO A 385 -11.70 -17.23 1.44
C PRO A 385 -11.24 -18.02 0.21
N THR A 386 -11.23 -17.42 -0.98
CA THR A 386 -10.73 -18.04 -2.22
C THR A 386 -9.26 -18.48 -2.13
N MET A 387 -8.43 -17.83 -1.31
CA MET A 387 -7.04 -18.26 -1.06
C MET A 387 -6.91 -19.34 0.03
N ARG A 388 -7.94 -19.52 0.88
CA ARG A 388 -7.94 -20.56 1.94
C ARG A 388 -8.22 -21.95 1.37
N HIS A 389 -9.23 -22.08 0.50
CA HIS A 389 -9.53 -23.35 -0.17
C HIS A 389 -8.38 -23.83 -1.07
N PHE A 390 -7.73 -22.92 -1.81
CA PHE A 390 -6.58 -23.24 -2.65
C PHE A 390 -5.40 -23.84 -1.84
N ARG A 391 -5.15 -23.31 -0.63
CA ARG A 391 -4.12 -23.85 0.28
C ARG A 391 -4.48 -25.21 0.88
N CYS A 392 -5.76 -25.50 1.08
CA CYS A 392 -6.19 -26.80 1.60
C CYS A 392 -6.10 -27.88 0.52
N GLY A 393 -6.56 -27.59 -0.70
CA GLY A 393 -6.41 -28.48 -1.86
C GLY A 393 -4.95 -28.79 -2.18
N VAL A 394 -4.06 -27.79 -2.17
CA VAL A 394 -2.61 -28.00 -2.37
C VAL A 394 -1.99 -28.85 -1.26
N ARG A 395 -2.39 -28.70 0.00
CA ARG A 395 -1.90 -29.55 1.10
C ARG A 395 -2.37 -31.00 0.96
N LEU A 396 -3.64 -31.22 0.61
CA LEU A 396 -4.18 -32.56 0.37
C LEU A 396 -3.47 -33.22 -0.83
N LEU A 397 -3.25 -32.45 -1.91
CA LEU A 397 -2.51 -32.91 -3.09
C LEU A 397 -1.06 -33.29 -2.74
N ILE A 398 -0.36 -32.48 -1.92
CA ILE A 398 0.98 -32.81 -1.44
C ILE A 398 0.99 -34.12 -0.65
N VAL A 399 0.06 -34.31 0.30
CA VAL A 399 -0.05 -35.55 1.09
C VAL A 399 -0.28 -36.77 0.20
N VAL A 400 -1.19 -36.67 -0.78
CA VAL A 400 -1.46 -37.74 -1.76
C VAL A 400 -0.24 -38.03 -2.63
N ILE A 401 0.46 -37.00 -3.12
CA ILE A 401 1.70 -37.16 -3.90
C ILE A 401 2.80 -37.83 -3.07
N THR A 402 2.98 -37.44 -1.80
CA THR A 402 3.97 -38.10 -0.92
C THR A 402 3.59 -39.53 -0.60
N GLY A 403 2.31 -39.84 -0.40
CA GLY A 403 1.85 -41.22 -0.18
C GLY A 403 2.07 -42.11 -1.40
N LEU A 404 1.76 -41.61 -2.61
CA LEU A 404 2.02 -42.30 -3.87
C LEU A 404 3.52 -42.49 -4.13
N ALA A 405 4.35 -41.49 -3.81
CA ALA A 405 5.81 -41.59 -3.93
C ALA A 405 6.40 -42.66 -3.00
N ILE A 406 5.96 -42.72 -1.74
CA ILE A 406 6.38 -43.75 -0.78
C ILE A 406 5.94 -45.14 -1.26
N ALA A 407 4.71 -45.29 -1.75
CA ALA A 407 4.21 -46.55 -2.28
C ALA A 407 4.99 -47.04 -3.51
N THR A 408 5.33 -46.13 -4.44
CA THR A 408 6.16 -46.48 -5.61
C THR A 408 7.59 -46.85 -5.23
N VAL A 409 8.21 -46.18 -4.26
CA VAL A 409 9.53 -46.57 -3.74
C VAL A 409 9.48 -47.95 -3.07
N ALA A 410 8.44 -48.25 -2.28
CA ALA A 410 8.27 -49.58 -1.68
C ALA A 410 8.10 -50.68 -2.74
N VAL A 411 7.31 -50.44 -3.80
CA VAL A 411 7.15 -51.39 -4.91
C VAL A 411 8.45 -51.58 -5.70
N LEU A 412 9.22 -50.52 -5.94
CA LEU A 412 10.52 -50.61 -6.61
C LEU A 412 11.55 -51.38 -5.78
N LEU A 413 11.58 -51.17 -4.45
CA LEU A 413 12.44 -51.93 -3.54
C LEU A 413 12.08 -53.42 -3.52
N LEU A 414 10.79 -53.76 -3.47
CA LEU A 414 10.31 -55.14 -3.58
C LEU A 414 10.68 -55.78 -4.94
N GLN A 415 10.62 -55.02 -6.04
CA GLN A 415 11.02 -55.50 -7.37
C GLN A 415 12.54 -55.72 -7.48
N SER A 416 13.37 -54.89 -6.85
CA SER A 416 14.83 -55.13 -6.82
C SER A 416 15.21 -56.38 -6.00
N ILE A 417 14.46 -56.73 -4.96
CA ILE A 417 14.70 -57.95 -4.17
C ILE A 417 14.39 -59.22 -4.98
N GLN A 418 13.40 -59.17 -5.89
CA GLN A 418 13.07 -60.30 -6.78
C GLN A 418 14.06 -60.53 -7.94
N GLN A 419 15.00 -59.61 -8.20
CA GLN A 419 15.97 -59.75 -9.30
C GLN A 419 17.34 -60.31 -8.88
N MET A 420 17.55 -60.61 -7.58
CA MET A 420 18.83 -61.06 -7.04
C MET A 420 18.98 -62.58 -6.87
N THR A 421 18.01 -63.38 -7.34
CA THR A 421 18.03 -64.85 -7.24
C THR A 421 17.83 -65.52 -8.60
N ILE A 422 18.93 -65.90 -9.25
CA ILE A 422 19.13 -67.12 -10.08
C ILE A 422 20.62 -67.20 -10.49
N ALA A 423 21.31 -68.26 -10.01
CA ALA A 423 22.54 -68.94 -10.48
C ALA A 423 23.76 -68.11 -11.01
N VAL A 424 25.02 -68.44 -10.72
CA VAL A 424 25.75 -69.74 -10.85
C VAL A 424 26.94 -69.77 -9.82
N PRO A 425 27.50 -70.95 -9.42
CA PRO A 425 28.03 -71.16 -8.06
C PRO A 425 29.53 -71.62 -7.96
N VAL A 426 29.95 -72.01 -6.74
CA VAL A 426 31.15 -72.83 -6.37
C VAL A 426 32.50 -72.07 -6.48
N GLU A 427 33.48 -72.14 -5.56
CA GLU A 427 33.84 -73.15 -4.54
C GLU A 427 34.39 -72.55 -3.20
N THR A 428 34.81 -73.42 -2.28
CA THR A 428 35.18 -73.22 -0.86
C THR A 428 36.56 -72.60 -0.57
N SER A 429 36.72 -71.84 0.53
CA SER A 429 37.33 -72.36 1.79
C SER A 429 37.30 -71.39 2.99
N GLU A 430 37.12 -71.99 4.17
CA GLU A 430 37.57 -71.61 5.54
C GLU A 430 37.20 -70.27 6.23
N ASN A 431 36.87 -70.41 7.52
CA ASN A 431 36.59 -69.33 8.47
C ASN A 431 37.91 -68.76 9.04
N LEU A 432 37.91 -67.47 9.43
CA LEU A 432 38.21 -67.13 10.83
C LEU A 432 37.62 -65.77 11.25
N GLN A 433 37.76 -65.45 12.53
CA GLN A 433 36.84 -64.57 13.25
C GLN A 433 37.19 -63.08 13.22
N ILE A 434 36.10 -62.31 13.27
CA ILE A 434 35.89 -61.07 14.05
C ILE A 434 36.91 -60.82 15.18
N GLN A 435 37.21 -59.52 15.38
CA GLN A 435 38.00 -58.88 16.47
C GLN A 435 39.53 -58.94 16.32
N ASP A 436 40.04 -57.92 15.60
CA ASP A 436 41.05 -56.95 16.04
C ASP A 436 40.89 -55.74 15.08
N PHE A 437 40.34 -54.55 15.37
CA PHE A 437 39.99 -53.82 16.59
C PHE A 437 41.13 -53.75 17.61
N ILE A 438 41.86 -52.62 17.62
CA ILE A 438 43.17 -52.43 18.28
C ILE A 438 44.26 -53.08 17.40
N ASP A 439 45.30 -52.40 16.91
CA ASP A 439 45.61 -50.97 16.95
C ASP A 439 46.48 -50.59 15.73
N GLU A 440 46.81 -49.29 15.61
CA GLU A 440 48.10 -48.82 15.07
C GLU A 440 48.61 -49.38 13.71
N MET A 441 48.48 -48.57 12.64
CA MET A 441 49.64 -48.21 11.80
C MET A 441 49.39 -46.99 10.89
N THR A 442 50.00 -45.87 11.26
CA THR A 442 51.07 -45.16 10.50
C THR A 442 51.36 -45.63 9.06
N ARG A 443 51.73 -44.82 8.06
CA ARG A 443 52.09 -43.38 7.95
C ARG A 443 52.22 -43.02 6.44
N SER A 444 52.29 -41.72 6.10
CA SER A 444 53.02 -41.12 4.95
C SER A 444 52.96 -41.70 3.51
N THR A 445 52.58 -40.81 2.55
CA THR A 445 53.34 -40.35 1.34
C THR A 445 54.71 -40.99 1.01
N PRO A 446 55.28 -40.98 -0.25
CA PRO A 446 55.24 -39.84 -1.21
C PRO A 446 55.43 -40.11 -2.75
N TYR A 447 55.38 -39.03 -3.56
CA TYR A 447 56.21 -38.68 -4.77
C TYR A 447 56.29 -39.70 -5.98
N GLU A 448 56.81 -39.42 -7.19
CA GLU A 448 57.65 -38.34 -7.76
C GLU A 448 57.43 -38.15 -9.30
N ALA A 449 57.58 -36.91 -9.79
CA ALA A 449 58.26 -36.36 -11.01
C ALA A 449 58.48 -37.18 -12.34
N THR A 450 58.86 -36.64 -13.54
CA THR A 450 59.32 -35.29 -13.98
C THR A 450 59.19 -35.06 -15.52
N ALA A 451 59.49 -33.81 -15.96
CA ALA A 451 59.70 -33.16 -17.28
C ALA A 451 60.40 -33.95 -18.44
N LEU A 452 60.62 -33.49 -19.70
CA LEU A 452 60.80 -32.16 -20.37
C LEU A 452 60.07 -32.09 -21.75
N GLU A 453 59.49 -30.98 -22.24
CA GLU A 453 60.04 -29.71 -22.80
C GLU A 453 60.70 -29.86 -24.21
N LYS A 454 60.19 -29.24 -25.31
CA LYS A 454 60.13 -27.80 -25.69
C LYS A 454 59.17 -27.62 -26.93
N LYS A 455 58.89 -26.47 -27.60
CA LYS A 455 59.41 -25.07 -27.67
C LYS A 455 58.37 -24.09 -28.31
N ASP A 456 58.63 -22.77 -28.25
CA ASP A 456 58.34 -21.63 -29.19
C ASP A 456 57.05 -21.51 -30.07
N LEU A 457 56.38 -20.35 -30.27
CA LEU A 457 56.39 -19.01 -29.63
C LEU A 457 55.23 -18.10 -30.15
N ARG A 458 54.66 -17.24 -29.28
CA ARG A 458 53.98 -15.92 -29.48
C ARG A 458 52.46 -15.73 -29.16
N PHE A 459 52.26 -15.27 -27.92
CA PHE A 459 51.43 -14.14 -27.45
C PHE A 459 49.89 -14.17 -27.45
N SER A 460 49.34 -13.48 -26.44
CA SER A 460 48.03 -13.67 -25.80
C SER A 460 47.23 -12.36 -25.70
N PRO A 461 45.96 -12.38 -25.25
CA PRO A 461 45.73 -12.01 -23.85
C PRO A 461 44.78 -12.96 -23.08
N ALA A 462 44.97 -13.03 -21.76
CA ALA A 462 44.50 -14.13 -20.92
C ALA A 462 43.22 -13.88 -20.09
N ALA A 463 42.64 -15.01 -19.67
CA ALA A 463 41.53 -15.23 -18.72
C ALA A 463 41.77 -14.60 -17.31
N THR A 464 40.78 -14.23 -16.49
CA THR A 464 39.55 -14.92 -16.01
C THR A 464 39.83 -15.99 -14.94
N TYR A 465 39.42 -15.70 -13.68
CA TYR A 465 38.91 -16.56 -12.58
C TYR A 465 39.23 -18.08 -12.55
N ASN A 466 39.44 -18.78 -11.41
CA ASN A 466 38.69 -18.75 -10.14
C ASN A 466 39.27 -19.77 -9.13
N THR A 467 39.21 -19.54 -7.80
CA THR A 467 38.78 -20.56 -6.79
C THR A 467 38.55 -20.02 -5.35
N LEU A 468 37.67 -20.73 -4.61
CA LEU A 468 37.09 -20.46 -3.27
C LEU A 468 36.66 -21.81 -2.64
N ASN A 469 36.45 -22.05 -1.34
CA ASN A 469 36.36 -21.23 -0.09
C ASN A 469 37.06 -21.98 1.09
N ASN A 470 36.93 -21.43 2.33
CA ASN A 470 37.20 -21.98 3.69
C ASN A 470 38.43 -21.34 4.38
N PHE A 471 38.53 -21.17 5.71
CA PHE A 471 37.71 -21.46 6.92
C PHE A 471 38.01 -20.34 7.98
N PRO A 472 37.42 -20.26 9.20
CA PRO A 472 36.14 -20.73 9.75
C PRO A 472 35.32 -19.55 10.40
N LEU A 473 34.55 -19.80 11.47
CA LEU A 473 33.51 -18.92 12.03
C LEU A 473 33.93 -18.05 13.25
N ASN A 474 33.57 -16.76 13.22
CA ASN A 474 33.25 -15.85 14.35
C ASN A 474 34.30 -15.55 15.46
N PRO A 475 34.15 -14.45 16.23
CA PRO A 475 33.73 -13.11 15.81
C PRO A 475 34.61 -12.01 16.46
N THR A 476 35.24 -11.13 15.66
CA THR A 476 35.86 -9.90 16.18
C THR A 476 35.40 -8.69 15.40
N SER A 477 35.08 -7.64 16.15
CA SER A 477 34.72 -6.33 15.62
C SER A 477 35.88 -5.71 14.84
N THR A 478 35.72 -5.57 13.53
CA THR A 478 36.50 -4.61 12.74
C THR A 478 35.57 -3.56 12.17
N SER A 479 35.73 -2.35 12.67
CA SER A 479 35.13 -1.14 12.14
C SER A 479 35.70 -0.83 10.75
N ASP A 480 34.87 -0.87 9.71
CA ASP A 480 35.10 0.01 8.55
C ASP A 480 33.80 0.31 7.77
N SER A 481 33.45 1.60 7.70
CA SER A 481 32.49 2.22 6.74
C SER A 481 32.23 3.71 7.04
N SER A 482 32.92 4.32 8.01
CA SER A 482 32.54 5.60 8.63
C SER A 482 33.06 6.88 7.95
N GLU A 483 33.56 6.85 6.70
CA GLU A 483 34.13 8.06 6.07
C GLU A 483 33.64 8.43 4.65
N ARG A 484 32.95 7.56 3.90
CA ARG A 484 32.51 7.93 2.53
C ARG A 484 31.39 8.97 2.52
N ARG A 485 31.55 10.04 1.71
CA ARG A 485 30.52 11.07 1.51
C ARG A 485 29.24 10.43 0.95
N ARG A 486 28.10 10.72 1.58
CA ARG A 486 26.77 10.26 1.12
C ARG A 486 26.14 11.30 0.19
N SER A 487 25.67 10.87 -0.97
CA SER A 487 25.16 11.77 -2.00
C SER A 487 23.95 11.21 -2.75
N LEU A 488 23.05 12.09 -3.19
CA LEU A 488 21.75 11.71 -3.76
C LEU A 488 21.44 12.38 -5.10
N VAL A 489 21.09 11.56 -6.10
CA VAL A 489 20.53 12.03 -7.38
C VAL A 489 19.01 11.96 -7.33
N VAL A 490 18.35 13.12 -7.46
CA VAL A 490 16.88 13.24 -7.50
C VAL A 490 16.41 13.25 -8.96
N PHE A 491 16.00 12.09 -9.47
CA PHE A 491 15.54 11.92 -10.85
C PHE A 491 14.01 11.99 -10.97
N GLY A 492 13.52 12.63 -12.04
CA GLY A 492 12.10 12.54 -12.40
C GLY A 492 11.68 13.40 -13.59
N ALA A 493 10.47 13.15 -14.08
CA ALA A 493 9.86 13.94 -15.14
C ALA A 493 9.54 15.38 -14.69
N ASP A 494 9.50 16.35 -15.61
CA ASP A 494 9.05 17.70 -15.28
C ASP A 494 7.65 17.68 -14.66
N ARG A 495 7.44 18.48 -13.62
CA ARG A 495 6.21 18.54 -12.81
C ARG A 495 5.84 17.23 -12.09
N SER A 496 6.75 16.27 -11.91
CA SER A 496 6.48 15.04 -11.13
C SER A 496 6.44 15.24 -9.60
N GLY A 497 6.86 16.40 -9.09
CA GLY A 497 6.99 16.66 -7.64
C GLY A 497 8.43 16.86 -7.18
N THR A 498 9.41 16.56 -8.04
CA THR A 498 10.84 16.82 -7.81
C THR A 498 11.14 18.22 -7.26
N THR A 499 10.41 19.27 -7.68
CA THR A 499 10.60 20.64 -7.18
C THR A 499 10.37 20.81 -5.67
N PHE A 500 9.42 20.07 -5.07
CA PHE A 500 9.20 20.11 -3.63
C PHE A 500 10.34 19.41 -2.89
N ILE A 501 10.68 18.19 -3.30
CA ILE A 501 11.77 17.40 -2.70
C ILE A 501 13.11 18.11 -2.81
N SER A 502 13.40 18.79 -3.93
CA SER A 502 14.60 19.61 -4.03
C SER A 502 14.58 20.82 -3.10
N ARG A 503 13.44 21.54 -2.97
CA ARG A 503 13.39 22.69 -2.04
C ARG A 503 13.55 22.28 -0.59
N MET A 504 13.03 21.12 -0.21
CA MET A 504 13.27 20.48 1.09
C MET A 504 14.77 20.32 1.33
N PHE A 505 15.50 19.60 0.48
CA PHE A 505 16.96 19.48 0.59
C PHE A 505 17.72 20.82 0.54
N SER A 506 17.15 21.85 -0.09
CA SER A 506 17.76 23.18 -0.16
C SER A 506 17.58 24.01 1.13
N GLN A 507 16.60 23.66 1.97
CA GLN A 507 16.46 24.27 3.30
C GLN A 507 17.41 23.64 4.32
N ASP A 508 17.81 22.39 4.08
CA ASP A 508 18.76 21.69 4.93
C ASP A 508 20.14 22.37 4.89
N PRO A 509 20.69 22.83 6.03
CA PRO A 509 22.02 23.44 6.05
C PRO A 509 23.15 22.43 5.83
N GLN A 510 22.92 21.13 6.07
CA GLN A 510 23.94 20.08 5.92
C GLN A 510 24.12 19.63 4.46
N VAL A 511 23.21 20.04 3.55
CA VAL A 511 23.10 19.52 2.19
C VAL A 511 23.50 20.54 1.14
N PHE A 512 24.52 20.21 0.36
CA PHE A 512 24.90 20.91 -0.86
C PHE A 512 23.92 20.56 -2.00
N MET A 513 22.83 21.33 -2.12
CA MET A 513 21.73 21.08 -3.07
C MET A 513 21.88 21.90 -4.36
N ILE A 514 22.09 21.23 -5.51
CA ILE A 514 22.11 21.88 -6.85
C ILE A 514 20.85 21.53 -7.66
N TYR A 515 20.07 22.54 -8.00
CA TYR A 515 18.81 22.40 -8.74
C TYR A 515 19.00 22.46 -10.26
N GLU A 516 18.69 21.37 -10.98
CA GLU A 516 18.69 21.27 -12.45
C GLU A 516 19.95 21.86 -13.13
N PRO A 517 21.17 21.40 -12.79
CA PRO A 517 22.41 21.94 -13.37
C PRO A 517 22.47 21.75 -14.90
N LEU A 518 21.84 20.69 -15.41
CA LEU A 518 21.78 20.36 -16.84
C LEU A 518 20.97 21.35 -17.71
N TRP A 519 20.44 22.44 -17.13
CA TRP A 519 20.06 23.60 -17.95
C TRP A 519 21.27 24.23 -18.64
N VAL A 520 22.44 24.18 -18.02
CA VAL A 520 23.70 24.73 -18.53
C VAL A 520 24.22 23.90 -19.71
N THR A 521 24.33 22.57 -19.57
CA THR A 521 24.76 21.69 -20.67
C THR A 521 23.84 21.79 -21.90
N LYS A 522 22.53 21.96 -21.68
CA LYS A 522 21.56 22.23 -22.76
C LYS A 522 21.70 23.60 -23.43
N ARG A 523 22.37 24.57 -22.79
CA ARG A 523 22.76 25.85 -23.44
C ARG A 523 24.05 25.66 -24.24
N TRP A 524 25.08 25.03 -23.65
CA TRP A 524 26.35 24.74 -24.35
C TRP A 524 26.16 23.96 -25.65
N ARG A 525 25.38 22.86 -25.62
CA ARG A 525 25.01 22.08 -26.82
C ARG A 525 24.28 22.89 -27.90
N LYS A 526 23.68 24.05 -27.56
CA LYS A 526 23.03 24.95 -28.53
C LYS A 526 23.96 26.03 -29.06
N THR A 527 24.92 26.49 -28.26
CA THR A 527 25.88 27.53 -28.66
C THR A 527 27.06 26.96 -29.43
N GLU A 528 27.45 25.71 -29.15
CA GLU A 528 28.59 25.01 -29.76
C GLU A 528 28.14 23.62 -30.27
N PRO A 529 27.29 23.54 -31.32
CA PRO A 529 26.69 22.27 -31.75
C PRO A 529 27.69 21.26 -32.35
N HIS A 530 28.86 21.72 -32.79
CA HIS A 530 29.90 20.89 -33.40
C HIS A 530 30.91 20.30 -32.40
N ARG A 531 30.86 20.72 -31.13
CA ARG A 531 31.74 20.20 -30.08
C ARG A 531 31.17 18.90 -29.52
N ASP A 532 32.05 17.95 -29.17
CA ASP A 532 31.60 16.74 -28.49
C ASP A 532 31.19 17.07 -27.04
N TRP A 533 29.91 16.84 -26.75
CA TRP A 533 29.30 17.04 -25.44
C TRP A 533 28.90 15.70 -24.79
N SER A 534 29.35 14.56 -25.33
CA SER A 534 28.82 13.22 -25.02
C SER A 534 28.96 12.76 -23.56
N ARG A 535 29.84 13.40 -22.77
CA ARG A 535 29.98 13.17 -21.32
C ARG A 535 29.53 14.34 -20.42
N SER A 536 29.14 15.48 -21.00
CA SER A 536 28.94 16.73 -20.24
C SER A 536 27.87 16.67 -19.14
N GLU A 537 26.75 15.98 -19.37
CA GLU A 537 25.76 15.77 -18.32
C GLU A 537 26.25 14.87 -17.18
N LEU A 538 27.08 13.86 -17.49
CA LEU A 538 27.64 12.93 -16.49
C LEU A 538 28.70 13.61 -15.63
N GLU A 539 29.66 14.29 -16.26
CA GLU A 539 30.72 15.02 -15.56
C GLU A 539 30.16 16.09 -14.61
N VAL A 540 29.18 16.89 -15.06
CA VAL A 540 28.51 17.88 -14.20
C VAL A 540 27.77 17.20 -13.04
N ILE A 541 27.15 16.03 -13.25
CA ILE A 541 26.52 15.27 -12.15
C ILE A 541 27.59 14.76 -11.18
N ASN A 542 28.63 14.10 -11.68
CA ASN A 542 29.69 13.47 -10.88
C ASN A 542 30.41 14.51 -10.01
N GLY A 543 30.84 15.65 -10.59
CA GLY A 543 31.53 16.70 -9.83
C GLY A 543 30.67 17.32 -8.73
N ILE A 544 29.34 17.40 -8.93
CA ILE A 544 28.42 17.86 -7.88
C ILE A 544 28.25 16.82 -6.77
N ILE A 545 28.04 15.53 -7.10
CA ILE A 545 27.78 14.49 -6.09
C ILE A 545 29.03 14.09 -5.32
N SER A 546 30.22 14.18 -5.91
CA SER A 546 31.51 13.96 -5.24
C SER A 546 32.09 15.22 -4.57
N CYS A 547 31.50 16.40 -4.80
CA CYS A 547 32.11 17.71 -4.54
C CYS A 547 33.42 17.97 -5.31
N ASN A 548 33.79 17.13 -6.28
CA ASN A 548 35.04 17.25 -7.01
C ASN A 548 34.82 18.02 -8.33
N PHE A 549 34.94 19.35 -8.33
CA PHE A 549 34.80 20.13 -9.56
C PHE A 549 36.02 20.13 -10.51
N PRO A 550 37.28 20.19 -10.02
CA PRO A 550 38.50 20.21 -10.85
C PRO A 550 38.62 19.00 -11.79
N ASP A 551 38.48 17.79 -11.23
CA ASP A 551 38.74 16.54 -11.94
C ASP A 551 37.70 16.20 -13.03
N PHE A 552 36.59 16.95 -13.09
CA PHE A 552 35.56 16.83 -14.12
C PHE A 552 35.49 18.15 -14.93
N PRO A 553 36.11 18.24 -16.11
CA PRO A 553 36.23 19.48 -16.89
C PRO A 553 34.91 20.23 -17.11
N MET A 554 33.82 19.50 -17.37
CA MET A 554 32.50 20.10 -17.56
C MET A 554 31.86 20.57 -16.24
N ALA A 555 32.21 19.96 -15.09
CA ALA A 555 31.83 20.48 -13.77
C ALA A 555 32.59 21.77 -13.42
N THR A 556 33.88 21.86 -13.77
CA THR A 556 34.63 23.13 -13.70
C THR A 556 33.99 24.19 -14.59
N GLN A 557 33.67 23.88 -15.86
CA GLN A 557 32.98 24.83 -16.75
C GLN A 557 31.60 25.26 -16.20
N PHE A 558 30.90 24.40 -15.46
CA PHE A 558 29.63 24.74 -14.81
C PHE A 558 29.80 25.82 -13.72
N LEU A 559 30.95 25.88 -13.02
CA LEU A 559 31.23 26.91 -12.02
C LEU A 559 31.23 28.34 -12.59
N ALA A 560 31.45 28.52 -13.91
CA ALA A 560 31.29 29.83 -14.56
C ALA A 560 29.84 30.38 -14.48
N HIS A 561 28.86 29.51 -14.22
CA HIS A 561 27.46 29.90 -14.01
C HIS A 561 27.08 30.08 -12.53
N ALA A 562 27.98 29.78 -11.59
CA ALA A 562 27.71 29.79 -10.15
C ALA A 562 27.30 31.16 -9.60
N SER A 563 27.66 32.27 -10.26
CA SER A 563 27.29 33.64 -9.89
C SER A 563 25.93 34.10 -10.45
N ARG A 564 25.23 33.25 -11.21
CA ARG A 564 23.99 33.62 -11.94
C ARG A 564 22.90 32.57 -11.71
N ASN A 565 21.64 32.93 -11.94
CA ASN A 565 20.57 31.93 -11.96
C ASN A 565 20.63 31.09 -13.26
N TRP A 566 21.08 29.84 -13.17
CA TRP A 566 21.15 28.93 -14.31
C TRP A 566 19.82 28.25 -14.67
N ALA A 567 18.89 28.12 -13.71
CA ALA A 567 17.64 27.39 -13.89
C ALA A 567 16.43 28.29 -14.14
N ALA A 568 15.40 27.76 -14.80
CA ALA A 568 14.15 28.49 -15.09
C ALA A 568 13.27 28.79 -13.85
N ALA A 569 13.63 28.27 -12.67
CA ALA A 569 12.92 28.50 -11.42
C ALA A 569 13.87 29.12 -10.38
N PRO A 570 13.48 30.19 -9.66
CA PRO A 570 14.32 30.78 -8.62
C PRO A 570 14.50 29.80 -7.47
N PHE A 571 15.75 29.61 -7.06
CA PHE A 571 16.19 28.59 -6.11
C PHE A 571 17.37 29.14 -5.28
N LYS A 572 17.55 28.66 -4.05
CA LYS A 572 18.68 29.06 -3.21
C LYS A 572 19.96 28.48 -3.82
N ASN A 573 20.82 29.37 -4.31
CA ASN A 573 22.10 29.01 -4.90
C ASN A 573 23.14 28.81 -3.78
N PRO A 574 23.66 27.60 -3.55
CA PRO A 574 24.63 27.37 -2.47
C PRO A 574 25.93 28.15 -2.69
N PHE A 575 26.35 28.37 -3.95
CA PHE A 575 27.55 29.15 -4.30
C PHE A 575 27.44 30.65 -4.00
N GLN A 576 26.26 31.15 -3.63
CA GLN A 576 26.02 32.56 -3.24
C GLN A 576 25.75 32.71 -1.73
N THR A 577 26.03 31.67 -0.95
CA THR A 577 25.94 31.69 0.52
C THR A 577 27.25 32.10 1.17
N VAL A 578 27.21 32.39 2.48
CA VAL A 578 28.40 32.68 3.31
C VAL A 578 29.47 31.59 3.27
N ASN A 579 29.14 30.37 2.84
CA ASN A 579 30.10 29.27 2.70
C ASN A 579 31.03 29.44 1.48
N PHE A 580 30.68 30.29 0.51
CA PHE A 580 31.45 30.55 -0.71
C PHE A 580 31.74 32.05 -0.94
N CYS A 581 31.05 32.97 -0.26
CA CYS A 581 31.15 34.41 -0.49
C CYS A 581 31.34 35.19 0.82
N ASN A 582 32.20 36.20 0.79
CA ASN A 582 32.38 37.12 1.91
C ASN A 582 31.25 38.15 1.94
N VAL A 583 30.54 38.27 3.07
CA VAL A 583 29.50 39.27 3.27
C VAL A 583 30.06 40.44 4.07
N SER A 584 30.08 41.62 3.46
CA SER A 584 30.51 42.86 4.11
C SER A 584 29.53 43.32 5.19
N LYS A 585 29.97 44.18 6.13
CA LYS A 585 29.13 44.75 7.20
C LYS A 585 27.87 45.50 6.70
N THR A 586 27.85 45.90 5.43
CA THR A 586 26.71 46.56 4.77
C THR A 586 25.80 45.59 4.00
N GLY A 587 26.00 44.27 4.15
CA GLY A 587 25.18 43.23 3.51
C GLY A 587 25.53 42.92 2.05
N LYS A 588 26.50 43.62 1.44
CA LYS A 588 26.96 43.32 0.09
C LYS A 588 27.82 42.04 0.11
N SER A 589 27.37 41.01 -0.62
CA SER A 589 28.07 39.75 -0.80
C SER A 589 29.08 39.84 -1.96
N MET A 590 30.31 39.40 -1.71
CA MET A 590 31.41 39.34 -2.68
C MET A 590 31.85 37.88 -2.83
N CYS A 591 31.54 37.30 -4.00
CA CYS A 591 31.85 35.92 -4.34
C CYS A 591 33.08 35.86 -5.26
N PRO A 592 34.04 34.94 -5.04
CA PRO A 592 35.13 34.71 -5.98
C PRO A 592 34.62 34.09 -7.30
N ASN A 593 35.40 34.22 -8.37
CA ASN A 593 35.10 33.55 -9.63
C ASN A 593 35.44 32.05 -9.51
N LEU A 594 34.45 31.23 -9.15
CA LEU A 594 34.64 29.80 -8.92
C LEU A 594 35.14 29.02 -10.14
N TYR A 595 34.98 29.54 -11.36
CA TYR A 595 35.61 28.94 -12.56
C TYR A 595 37.15 29.05 -12.53
N LEU A 596 37.69 30.14 -11.98
CA LEU A 596 39.13 30.35 -11.82
C LEU A 596 39.66 29.78 -10.50
N ALA A 597 38.77 29.34 -9.60
CA ALA A 597 39.11 28.75 -8.31
C ALA A 597 38.30 27.46 -8.04
N PRO A 598 38.41 26.42 -8.90
CA PRO A 598 37.64 25.19 -8.74
C PRO A 598 38.06 24.37 -7.51
N GLU A 599 39.33 24.46 -7.08
CA GLU A 599 39.81 23.83 -5.84
C GLU A 599 39.13 24.42 -4.59
N PHE A 600 38.99 25.75 -4.51
CA PHE A 600 38.21 26.38 -3.45
C PHE A 600 36.74 25.93 -3.46
N ALA A 601 36.16 25.74 -4.65
CA ALA A 601 34.80 25.21 -4.76
C ALA A 601 34.68 23.76 -4.26
N LYS A 602 35.70 22.92 -4.51
CA LYS A 602 35.84 21.55 -4.00
C LYS A 602 35.97 21.53 -2.47
N GLU A 603 36.91 22.29 -1.93
CA GLU A 603 37.15 22.41 -0.48
C GLU A 603 35.90 22.92 0.26
N ALA A 604 35.29 24.01 -0.20
CA ALA A 604 34.09 24.56 0.43
C ALA A 604 32.87 23.61 0.35
N CYS A 605 32.70 22.89 -0.76
CA CYS A 605 31.65 21.89 -0.91
C CYS A 605 31.85 20.69 0.02
N ALA A 606 33.09 20.20 0.12
CA ALA A 606 33.45 19.04 0.94
C ALA A 606 33.42 19.34 2.45
N THR A 607 33.94 20.50 2.87
CA THR A 607 34.12 20.85 4.29
C THR A 607 32.90 21.54 4.92
N LYS A 608 32.13 22.33 4.16
CA LYS A 608 30.99 23.10 4.72
C LYS A 608 29.64 22.39 4.64
N TYR A 609 29.57 21.24 3.96
CA TYR A 609 28.35 20.44 3.80
C TYR A 609 28.66 18.95 3.97
N LYS A 610 27.86 18.21 4.74
CA LYS A 610 28.05 16.76 4.94
C LYS A 610 27.66 15.93 3.70
N HIS A 611 26.69 16.41 2.92
CA HIS A 611 26.03 15.64 1.86
C HIS A 611 25.88 16.45 0.58
N SER A 612 25.88 15.79 -0.58
CA SER A 612 25.60 16.45 -1.87
C SER A 612 24.33 15.91 -2.51
N VAL A 613 23.46 16.79 -3.01
CA VAL A 613 22.21 16.41 -3.69
C VAL A 613 22.05 17.19 -4.99
N THR A 614 21.74 16.48 -6.07
CA THR A 614 21.49 17.11 -7.37
C THR A 614 20.16 16.69 -7.97
N LYS A 615 19.39 17.66 -8.47
CA LYS A 615 18.13 17.38 -9.19
C LYS A 615 18.42 17.22 -10.67
N VAL A 616 18.15 16.02 -11.18
CA VAL A 616 18.29 15.69 -12.60
C VAL A 616 16.91 15.45 -13.21
N ALA A 617 16.47 16.38 -14.04
CA ALA A 617 15.18 16.27 -14.72
C ALA A 617 15.30 15.42 -15.99
N GLN A 618 14.36 14.49 -16.17
CA GLN A 618 14.33 13.51 -17.26
C GLN A 618 14.52 14.13 -18.65
N VAL A 619 13.98 15.33 -18.92
CA VAL A 619 14.08 15.94 -20.26
C VAL A 619 15.46 16.55 -20.57
N ARG A 620 16.40 16.50 -19.61
CA ARG A 620 17.73 17.15 -19.70
C ARG A 620 18.88 16.15 -19.82
N VAL A 621 18.68 14.87 -19.47
CA VAL A 621 19.68 13.80 -19.66
C VAL A 621 19.73 13.30 -21.11
N PRO A 622 20.82 12.64 -21.54
CA PRO A 622 20.87 11.92 -22.82
C PRO A 622 19.70 10.92 -22.96
N ASP A 623 19.18 10.81 -24.18
CA ASP A 623 18.01 9.98 -24.56
C ASP A 623 16.72 10.15 -23.73
N LEU A 624 16.70 11.09 -22.78
CA LEU A 624 15.66 11.24 -21.75
C LEU A 624 15.49 9.99 -20.88
N MET A 625 16.58 9.23 -20.70
CA MET A 625 16.61 7.91 -20.06
C MET A 625 17.38 7.92 -18.74
N LEU A 626 16.95 7.07 -17.81
CA LEU A 626 17.64 6.80 -16.53
C LEU A 626 18.90 5.95 -16.76
N SER A 627 18.90 5.14 -17.83
CA SER A 627 20.00 4.26 -18.23
C SER A 627 21.24 4.96 -18.77
N SER A 628 21.13 6.26 -19.12
CA SER A 628 22.29 7.07 -19.55
C SER A 628 23.02 7.74 -18.39
N ILE A 629 22.54 7.58 -17.15
CA ILE A 629 23.18 8.17 -15.97
C ILE A 629 23.40 7.16 -14.82
N VAL A 630 22.44 6.29 -14.50
CA VAL A 630 22.45 5.54 -13.23
C VAL A 630 23.61 4.55 -13.10
N PRO A 631 23.96 3.73 -14.11
CA PRO A 631 25.13 2.85 -14.01
C PRO A 631 26.43 3.65 -13.82
N GLN A 632 26.61 4.72 -14.58
CA GLN A 632 27.83 5.52 -14.62
C GLN A 632 28.07 6.24 -13.29
N VAL A 633 27.07 6.89 -12.70
CA VAL A 633 27.25 7.56 -11.39
C VAL A 633 27.63 6.61 -10.26
N PHE A 634 27.30 5.31 -10.37
CA PHE A 634 27.73 4.29 -9.40
C PHE A 634 29.12 3.70 -9.67
N ILE A 635 29.62 3.79 -10.90
CA ILE A 635 30.92 3.23 -11.33
C ILE A 635 32.01 4.29 -11.23
N GLU A 636 31.71 5.52 -11.64
CA GLU A 636 32.66 6.64 -11.76
C GLU A 636 32.85 7.42 -10.44
N ASN A 637 32.19 7.02 -9.35
CA ASN A 637 32.33 7.62 -8.02
C ASN A 637 32.51 6.53 -6.93
N PRO A 638 33.58 5.71 -6.97
CA PRO A 638 33.78 4.59 -6.03
C PRO A 638 33.87 5.05 -4.57
N ASP A 639 34.38 6.26 -4.32
CA ASP A 639 34.61 6.81 -2.97
C ASP A 639 33.42 7.60 -2.41
N THR A 640 32.31 7.67 -3.15
CA THR A 640 31.06 8.33 -2.73
C THR A 640 29.93 7.31 -2.59
N ASP A 641 29.20 7.30 -1.47
CA ASP A 641 27.95 6.53 -1.35
C ASP A 641 26.83 7.25 -2.13
N VAL A 642 26.83 7.05 -3.45
CA VAL A 642 25.83 7.58 -4.37
C VAL A 642 24.58 6.72 -4.33
N LYS A 643 23.43 7.37 -4.09
CA LYS A 643 22.09 6.78 -4.20
C LYS A 643 21.19 7.60 -5.13
N VAL A 644 20.11 6.99 -5.61
CA VAL A 644 19.19 7.61 -6.58
C VAL A 644 17.75 7.50 -6.09
N ILE A 645 16.99 8.60 -6.10
CA ILE A 645 15.53 8.54 -5.99
C ILE A 645 14.85 8.84 -7.32
N GLN A 646 13.90 7.97 -7.71
CA GLN A 646 13.09 8.13 -8.91
C GLN A 646 11.66 8.55 -8.52
N ILE A 647 11.31 9.81 -8.79
CA ILE A 647 10.00 10.38 -8.42
C ILE A 647 8.99 10.22 -9.56
N LEU A 648 7.96 9.42 -9.29
CA LEU A 648 6.88 9.05 -10.20
C LEU A 648 5.60 9.84 -9.89
N ARG A 649 4.94 10.38 -10.93
CA ARG A 649 3.63 11.04 -10.82
C ARG A 649 2.67 10.51 -11.87
N ASP A 650 1.39 10.47 -11.51
CA ASP A 650 0.29 10.25 -12.46
C ASP A 650 0.46 11.18 -13.69
N PRO A 651 0.57 10.63 -14.92
CA PRO A 651 0.75 11.43 -16.12
C PRO A 651 -0.35 12.47 -16.34
N ARG A 652 -1.60 12.20 -15.91
CA ARG A 652 -2.69 13.19 -15.99
C ARG A 652 -2.38 14.41 -15.11
N GLY A 653 -1.87 14.17 -13.90
CA GLY A 653 -1.45 15.21 -12.96
C GLY A 653 -0.23 16.02 -13.40
N SER A 654 0.75 15.39 -14.07
CA SER A 654 1.94 16.09 -14.56
C SER A 654 1.69 16.83 -15.88
N LEU A 655 0.99 16.22 -16.83
CA LEU A 655 0.71 16.80 -18.15
C LEU A 655 -0.35 17.90 -18.08
N ASP A 656 -1.42 17.77 -17.30
CA ASP A 656 -2.37 18.88 -17.04
C ASP A 656 -1.64 20.13 -16.51
N SER A 657 -0.66 19.93 -15.62
CA SER A 657 0.17 21.02 -15.12
C SER A 657 1.12 21.61 -16.16
N ARG A 658 1.46 20.93 -17.25
CA ARG A 658 2.28 21.46 -18.35
C ARG A 658 1.41 22.23 -19.36
N ILE A 659 0.24 21.69 -19.68
CA ILE A 659 -0.75 22.29 -20.59
C ILE A 659 -1.24 23.64 -20.03
N LYS A 660 -1.54 23.70 -18.73
CA LYS A 660 -1.92 24.95 -18.03
C LYS A 660 -0.82 26.01 -17.98
N LEU A 661 0.43 25.65 -18.24
CA LEU A 661 1.57 26.56 -18.30
C LEU A 661 1.99 26.89 -19.74
N GLY A 662 1.27 26.41 -20.76
CA GLY A 662 1.63 26.58 -22.17
C GLY A 662 2.86 25.77 -22.61
N TRP A 663 3.41 24.90 -21.76
CA TRP A 663 4.59 24.07 -22.08
C TRP A 663 4.26 22.91 -23.02
N MET A 664 2.98 22.69 -23.28
CA MET A 664 2.43 21.71 -24.20
C MET A 664 1.19 22.32 -24.86
N PRO A 665 0.87 21.96 -26.12
CA PRO A 665 -0.36 22.40 -26.74
C PRO A 665 -1.59 21.93 -25.94
N LYS A 666 -2.70 22.65 -26.10
CA LYS A 666 -4.00 22.24 -25.56
C LYS A 666 -4.53 21.04 -26.36
N HIS A 667 -5.48 20.30 -25.77
CA HIS A 667 -6.12 19.14 -26.39
C HIS A 667 -6.84 19.42 -27.72
N THR A 668 -7.12 20.68 -28.03
CA THR A 668 -7.68 21.14 -29.30
C THR A 668 -6.67 21.16 -30.46
N SER A 669 -5.37 20.98 -30.19
CA SER A 669 -4.34 20.96 -31.24
C SER A 669 -4.21 19.57 -31.86
N PRO A 670 -4.13 19.44 -33.20
CA PRO A 670 -3.86 18.16 -33.87
C PRO A 670 -2.58 17.45 -33.38
N SER A 671 -1.54 18.22 -33.00
CA SER A 671 -0.28 17.65 -32.49
C SER A 671 -0.35 17.16 -31.04
N PHE A 672 -1.45 17.42 -30.31
CA PHE A 672 -1.55 17.12 -28.88
C PHE A 672 -1.25 15.65 -28.55
N THR A 673 -1.83 14.72 -29.32
CA THR A 673 -1.60 13.28 -29.16
C THR A 673 -0.10 12.93 -29.20
N TYR A 674 0.66 13.49 -30.15
CA TYR A 674 2.10 13.26 -30.27
C TYR A 674 2.86 13.79 -29.04
N HIS A 675 2.56 15.02 -28.62
CA HIS A 675 3.19 15.66 -27.45
C HIS A 675 2.83 14.98 -26.13
N VAL A 676 1.72 14.24 -26.04
CA VAL A 676 1.36 13.39 -24.89
C VAL A 676 2.08 12.04 -24.96
N LYS A 677 2.09 11.38 -26.13
CA LYS A 677 2.67 10.04 -26.35
C LYS A 677 4.15 9.97 -25.99
N PHE A 678 4.92 10.97 -26.40
CA PHE A 678 6.37 11.03 -26.18
C PHE A 678 6.81 11.00 -24.69
N PRO A 679 6.37 11.93 -23.81
CA PRO A 679 6.76 11.90 -22.40
C PRO A 679 6.23 10.66 -21.67
N CYS A 680 5.05 10.15 -22.05
CA CYS A 680 4.50 8.94 -21.43
C CYS A 680 5.36 7.71 -21.73
N ASN A 681 5.76 7.50 -23.00
CA ASN A 681 6.67 6.43 -23.40
C ASN A 681 7.99 6.47 -22.63
N LYS A 682 8.61 7.64 -22.53
CA LYS A 682 9.88 7.81 -21.80
C LYS A 682 9.73 7.57 -20.29
N ILE A 683 8.61 7.98 -19.68
CA ILE A 683 8.31 7.63 -18.27
C ILE A 683 8.23 6.11 -18.08
N ALA A 684 7.48 5.40 -18.92
CA ALA A 684 7.34 3.95 -18.80
C ALA A 684 8.65 3.18 -19.07
N GLN A 685 9.48 3.65 -20.01
CA GLN A 685 10.82 3.10 -20.24
C GLN A 685 11.70 3.25 -18.99
N ASN A 686 11.69 4.42 -18.34
CA ASN A 686 12.46 4.66 -17.13
C ASN A 686 11.97 3.89 -15.90
N VAL A 687 10.67 3.69 -15.74
CA VAL A 687 10.11 2.80 -14.71
C VAL A 687 10.49 1.35 -14.97
N LYS A 688 10.43 0.89 -16.23
CA LYS A 688 10.89 -0.46 -16.59
C LYS A 688 12.38 -0.61 -16.26
N TYR A 689 13.21 0.38 -16.60
CA TYR A 689 14.65 0.30 -16.39
C TYR A 689 15.01 0.24 -14.90
N GLY A 690 14.53 1.19 -14.08
CA GLY A 690 14.83 1.23 -12.64
C GLY A 690 14.45 -0.06 -11.90
N ARG A 691 13.33 -0.69 -12.27
CA ARG A 691 12.87 -1.97 -11.68
C ARG A 691 13.64 -3.21 -12.13
N ASN A 692 14.38 -3.13 -13.24
CA ASN A 692 15.18 -4.22 -13.78
C ASN A 692 16.69 -3.93 -13.69
N LEU A 693 17.11 -3.06 -12.76
CA LEU A 693 18.52 -2.86 -12.46
C LEU A 693 19.15 -4.14 -11.87
N PRO A 694 20.44 -4.42 -12.15
CA PRO A 694 21.21 -5.50 -11.54
C PRO A 694 21.11 -5.51 -10.01
N GLU A 695 21.24 -6.70 -9.41
CA GLU A 695 21.04 -6.88 -7.96
C GLU A 695 21.92 -5.97 -7.10
N LYS A 696 23.18 -5.79 -7.50
CA LYS A 696 24.18 -4.90 -6.89
C LYS A 696 23.83 -3.38 -6.87
N TYR A 697 22.70 -2.99 -7.46
CA TYR A 697 22.22 -1.60 -7.47
C TYR A 697 20.79 -1.46 -6.94
N ARG A 698 20.14 -2.54 -6.47
CA ARG A 698 18.73 -2.52 -6.05
C ARG A 698 18.49 -1.79 -4.72
N ASP A 699 19.50 -1.76 -3.88
CA ASP A 699 19.60 -1.01 -2.62
C ASP A 699 19.99 0.46 -2.84
N LYS A 700 20.70 0.77 -3.94
CA LYS A 700 21.11 2.14 -4.31
C LYS A 700 20.04 2.97 -5.02
N ILE A 701 18.85 2.42 -5.29
CA ILE A 701 17.73 3.13 -5.92
C ILE A 701 16.41 2.99 -5.17
N MET A 702 15.64 4.08 -5.07
CA MET A 702 14.29 4.06 -4.51
C MET A 702 13.25 4.78 -5.40
N GLU A 703 12.14 4.10 -5.69
CA GLU A 703 10.94 4.72 -6.27
C GLU A 703 10.10 5.43 -5.19
N ILE A 704 9.62 6.65 -5.51
CA ILE A 704 8.68 7.40 -4.68
C ILE A 704 7.54 7.93 -5.55
N TYR A 705 6.31 7.84 -5.06
CA TYR A 705 5.14 8.40 -5.74
C TYR A 705 4.81 9.80 -5.23
N TYR A 706 4.47 10.70 -6.16
CA TYR A 706 3.95 12.04 -5.85
C TYR A 706 2.74 12.01 -4.92
N ARG A 707 1.92 10.95 -5.00
CA ARG A 707 0.78 10.75 -4.11
C ARG A 707 1.24 10.64 -2.65
N ASP A 708 2.36 9.98 -2.38
CA ASP A 708 2.87 9.78 -1.03
C ASP A 708 3.48 11.09 -0.50
N ILE A 709 4.29 11.76 -1.33
CA ILE A 709 4.82 13.11 -1.06
C ILE A 709 3.70 14.09 -0.69
N ALA A 710 2.55 14.00 -1.36
CA ALA A 710 1.45 14.94 -1.17
C ALA A 710 0.43 14.53 -0.07
N MET A 711 0.24 13.24 0.20
CA MET A 711 -0.68 12.73 1.25
C MET A 711 -0.01 12.63 2.63
N SER A 712 1.30 12.34 2.66
CA SER A 712 2.07 12.10 3.87
C SER A 712 3.49 12.68 3.71
N PRO A 713 3.63 14.02 3.60
CA PRO A 713 4.87 14.70 3.26
C PRO A 713 6.00 14.40 4.24
N VAL A 714 5.77 14.58 5.55
CA VAL A 714 6.77 14.32 6.61
C VAL A 714 7.24 12.86 6.57
N LYS A 715 6.31 11.89 6.52
CA LYS A 715 6.62 10.46 6.43
C LYS A 715 7.45 10.11 5.18
N THR A 716 7.16 10.77 4.07
CA THR A 716 7.90 10.56 2.81
C THR A 716 9.28 11.18 2.88
N ALA A 717 9.44 12.34 3.54
CA ALA A 717 10.74 12.95 3.82
C ALA A 717 11.59 12.07 4.75
N LEU A 718 11.04 11.59 5.87
CA LEU A 718 11.71 10.64 6.78
C LEU A 718 12.23 9.41 6.01
N LYS A 719 11.40 8.81 5.15
CA LYS A 719 11.78 7.68 4.28
C LYS A 719 12.91 8.04 3.30
N ILE A 720 12.90 9.25 2.74
CA ILE A 720 13.96 9.75 1.84
C ILE A 720 15.28 9.90 2.59
N TYR A 721 15.26 10.55 3.76
CA TYR A 721 16.44 10.80 4.57
C TYR A 721 17.06 9.50 5.09
N GLN A 722 16.23 8.58 5.61
CA GLN A 722 16.67 7.24 6.02
C GLN A 722 17.33 6.47 4.87
N PHE A 723 16.74 6.50 3.66
CA PHE A 723 17.34 5.84 2.49
C PHE A 723 18.66 6.48 2.06
N ALA A 724 18.72 7.82 2.04
CA ALA A 724 19.93 8.57 1.71
C ALA A 724 21.04 8.41 2.77
N GLY A 725 20.69 7.99 3.99
CA GLY A 725 21.59 7.99 5.14
C GLY A 725 21.90 9.39 5.64
N PHE A 726 20.93 10.31 5.55
CA PHE A 726 21.05 11.69 6.02
C PHE A 726 20.28 11.87 7.33
N GLU A 727 20.79 12.74 8.20
CA GLU A 727 20.05 13.25 9.36
C GLU A 727 19.07 14.34 8.90
N ILE A 728 17.83 14.29 9.38
CA ILE A 728 16.81 15.31 9.08
C ILE A 728 16.67 16.23 10.29
N SER A 729 16.81 17.54 10.09
CA SER A 729 16.62 18.49 11.18
C SER A 729 15.14 18.78 11.45
N GLU A 730 14.84 19.12 12.70
CA GLU A 730 13.53 19.55 13.15
C GLU A 730 12.96 20.72 12.32
N ASP A 731 13.78 21.73 12.06
CA ASP A 731 13.37 22.94 11.33
C ASP A 731 13.02 22.64 9.88
N LEU A 732 13.64 21.61 9.30
CA LEU A 732 13.24 21.10 8.00
C LEU A 732 11.87 20.40 8.05
N ILE A 733 11.58 19.64 9.12
CA ILE A 733 10.25 19.04 9.33
C ILE A 733 9.19 20.14 9.50
N LYS A 734 9.46 21.18 10.30
CA LYS A 734 8.61 22.38 10.44
C LYS A 734 8.37 23.04 9.08
N TRP A 735 9.42 23.26 8.29
CA TRP A 735 9.32 23.83 6.93
C TRP A 735 8.47 22.97 5.99
N ILE A 736 8.64 21.64 6.02
CA ILE A 736 7.85 20.68 5.23
C ILE A 736 6.36 20.82 5.55
N VAL A 737 5.99 20.85 6.83
CA VAL A 737 4.58 21.00 7.26
C VAL A 737 4.00 22.33 6.79
N LEU A 738 4.68 23.44 7.06
CA LEU A 738 4.23 24.79 6.67
C LEU A 738 4.08 24.94 5.15
N ASN A 739 4.95 24.31 4.35
CA ASN A 739 4.85 24.37 2.88
C ASN A 739 3.76 23.46 2.32
N THR A 740 3.35 22.38 3.00
CA THR A 740 2.39 21.39 2.48
C THR A 740 0.97 21.52 3.02
N SER A 741 0.83 22.15 4.19
CA SER A 741 -0.44 22.53 4.82
C SER A 741 -0.44 24.01 5.23
N PRO A 742 -0.23 24.95 4.30
CA PRO A 742 -0.16 26.38 4.61
C PRO A 742 -1.53 26.95 5.05
N SER A 743 -1.50 28.07 5.77
CA SER A 743 -2.68 28.90 6.04
C SER A 743 -3.27 29.48 4.75
N GLN A 744 -4.48 30.04 4.81
CA GLN A 744 -5.13 30.62 3.63
C GLN A 744 -4.37 31.86 3.13
N GLU A 745 -3.81 32.65 4.04
CA GLU A 745 -3.04 33.87 3.74
C GLU A 745 -1.72 33.51 3.06
N ALA A 746 -1.01 32.49 3.58
CA ALA A 746 0.22 31.98 2.98
C ALA A 746 -0.04 31.34 1.60
N LEU A 747 -1.16 30.62 1.45
CA LEU A 747 -1.58 30.06 0.16
C LEU A 747 -1.95 31.16 -0.84
N ALA A 748 -2.65 32.20 -0.41
CA ALA A 748 -3.07 33.35 -1.23
C ALA A 748 -1.85 34.09 -1.80
N ARG A 749 -0.90 34.49 -0.94
CA ARG A 749 0.36 35.17 -1.31
C ARG A 749 1.16 34.40 -2.38
N GLU A 750 1.11 33.07 -2.32
CA GLU A 750 1.88 32.19 -3.19
C GLU A 750 1.11 31.69 -4.42
N SER A 751 -0.17 32.07 -4.61
CA SER A 751 -1.07 31.55 -5.66
C SER A 751 -0.50 31.67 -7.06
N SER A 752 0.00 32.85 -7.41
CA SER A 752 0.49 33.23 -8.75
C SER A 752 1.85 32.61 -9.09
N ARG A 753 2.64 32.22 -8.08
CA ARG A 753 4.01 31.71 -8.25
C ARG A 753 4.01 30.26 -8.77
N VAL A 754 4.11 30.09 -10.09
CA VAL A 754 4.11 28.79 -10.83
C VAL A 754 4.98 27.68 -10.21
N PHE A 755 6.11 28.08 -9.60
CA PHE A 755 7.11 27.19 -9.02
C PHE A 755 7.06 27.07 -7.49
N SER A 756 6.14 27.74 -6.79
CA SER A 756 6.12 27.73 -5.32
C SER A 756 5.98 26.33 -4.71
N SER A 757 6.69 26.09 -3.60
CA SER A 757 6.53 24.92 -2.74
C SER A 757 5.32 25.05 -1.80
N VAL A 758 4.89 26.27 -1.47
CA VAL A 758 3.82 26.57 -0.52
C VAL A 758 2.46 26.25 -1.15
N ARG A 759 1.91 25.09 -0.84
CA ARG A 759 0.72 24.56 -1.49
C ARG A 759 -0.02 23.60 -0.56
N ASN A 760 -1.34 23.69 -0.47
CA ASN A 760 -2.15 22.59 0.04
C ASN A 760 -1.89 21.33 -0.82
N SER A 761 -1.14 20.38 -0.26
CA SER A 761 -0.59 19.25 -1.00
C SER A 761 -1.68 18.25 -1.38
N THR A 762 -2.57 17.92 -0.43
CA THR A 762 -3.67 16.96 -0.62
C THR A 762 -4.66 17.43 -1.68
N ALA A 763 -5.04 18.72 -1.67
CA ALA A 763 -5.94 19.30 -2.67
C ALA A 763 -5.34 19.35 -4.09
N ASN A 764 -4.01 19.32 -4.23
CA ASN A 764 -3.33 19.39 -5.52
C ASN A 764 -3.26 18.06 -6.29
N ILE A 765 -3.38 16.91 -5.61
CA ILE A 765 -3.17 15.58 -6.22
C ILE A 765 -4.13 15.35 -7.38
N GLU A 766 -5.40 15.70 -7.17
CA GLU A 766 -6.51 15.38 -8.09
C GLU A 766 -6.97 16.60 -8.91
N LYS A 767 -6.20 17.71 -8.94
CA LYS A 767 -6.55 18.94 -9.70
C LYS A 767 -6.77 18.71 -11.20
N TRP A 768 -6.11 17.71 -11.78
CA TRP A 768 -6.26 17.30 -13.18
C TRP A 768 -7.66 16.76 -13.51
N ARG A 769 -8.45 16.34 -12.51
CA ARG A 769 -9.86 15.95 -12.71
C ARG A 769 -10.79 17.11 -13.08
N ARG A 770 -10.30 18.35 -12.96
CA ARG A 770 -10.97 19.56 -13.45
C ARG A 770 -10.54 19.94 -14.87
N ALA A 771 -9.64 19.18 -15.49
CA ALA A 771 -9.23 19.40 -16.87
C ALA A 771 -10.33 18.92 -17.86
N PRO A 772 -10.32 19.41 -19.12
CA PRO A 772 -11.26 18.97 -20.14
C PRO A 772 -11.29 17.44 -20.28
N ALA A 773 -12.48 16.86 -20.45
CA ALA A 773 -12.65 15.42 -20.52
C ALA A 773 -11.80 14.80 -21.66
N GLU A 774 -11.78 15.43 -22.83
CA GLU A 774 -11.00 14.97 -23.98
C GLU A 774 -9.49 15.01 -23.74
N GLN A 775 -8.99 16.05 -23.07
CA GLN A 775 -7.60 16.11 -22.61
C GLN A 775 -7.24 14.89 -21.75
N ASN A 776 -8.12 14.56 -20.79
CA ASN A 776 -7.91 13.43 -19.91
C ASN A 776 -8.04 12.09 -20.65
N ARG A 777 -8.98 11.93 -21.61
CA ARG A 777 -9.10 10.73 -22.45
C ARG A 777 -7.85 10.48 -23.29
N ILE A 778 -7.33 11.50 -23.98
CA ILE A 778 -6.11 11.37 -24.80
C ILE A 778 -4.91 11.05 -23.90
N ILE A 779 -4.76 11.72 -22.75
CA ILE A 779 -3.72 11.36 -21.78
C ILE A 779 -3.91 9.92 -21.29
N GLU A 780 -5.13 9.46 -21.01
CA GLU A 780 -5.36 8.07 -20.59
C GLU A 780 -5.07 7.06 -21.71
N ARG A 781 -5.42 7.36 -22.97
CA ARG A 781 -5.11 6.50 -24.12
C ARG A 781 -3.60 6.32 -24.30
N GLU A 782 -2.85 7.41 -24.34
CA GLU A 782 -1.40 7.38 -24.55
C GLU A 782 -0.60 6.99 -23.29
N ALA A 783 -1.11 7.29 -22.08
CA ALA A 783 -0.40 7.08 -20.81
C ALA A 783 -0.88 5.87 -19.98
N SER A 784 -2.01 5.23 -20.31
CA SER A 784 -2.36 3.91 -19.72
C SER A 784 -1.51 2.76 -20.27
N LEU A 785 -0.87 2.99 -21.41
CA LEU A 785 0.47 2.52 -21.78
C LEU A 785 0.89 1.17 -21.19
N ARG A 786 0.46 0.06 -21.80
CA ARG A 786 1.04 -1.30 -21.62
C ARG A 786 1.18 -1.78 -20.15
N SER A 787 0.52 -1.11 -19.21
CA SER A 787 0.78 -1.20 -17.76
C SER A 787 -0.08 -2.26 -17.08
N ARG A 788 -1.23 -2.60 -17.68
CA ARG A 788 -1.99 -3.82 -17.35
C ARG A 788 -1.37 -5.06 -18.00
N ILE A 789 -0.71 -4.89 -19.15
CA ILE A 789 -0.11 -5.96 -19.98
C ILE A 789 1.23 -6.46 -19.39
N LYS A 790 2.12 -5.56 -18.97
CA LYS A 790 3.43 -5.95 -18.39
C LYS A 790 3.43 -6.16 -16.87
N LEU A 791 2.31 -5.94 -16.19
CA LEU A 791 2.17 -6.16 -14.74
C LEU A 791 1.06 -7.16 -14.36
N GLY A 792 0.34 -7.74 -15.33
CA GLY A 792 -0.54 -8.90 -15.12
C GLY A 792 -1.91 -8.63 -14.49
N TRP A 793 -2.45 -7.41 -14.59
CA TRP A 793 -3.72 -7.03 -13.91
C TRP A 793 -4.94 -6.95 -14.84
N MET A 794 -4.77 -7.10 -16.16
CA MET A 794 -5.90 -7.28 -17.08
C MET A 794 -5.42 -7.90 -18.40
N VAL A 795 -6.20 -8.87 -18.88
CA VAL A 795 -6.03 -9.53 -20.18
C VAL A 795 -6.37 -8.53 -21.29
N ASP A 796 -5.38 -8.14 -22.09
CA ASP A 796 -5.59 -7.31 -23.28
C ASP A 796 -6.23 -8.12 -24.42
N TRP A 797 -6.80 -7.47 -25.43
CA TRP A 797 -7.40 -8.19 -26.58
C TRP A 797 -6.35 -8.96 -27.39
N THR A 798 -5.08 -8.54 -27.32
CA THR A 798 -3.90 -9.25 -27.86
C THR A 798 -3.45 -10.45 -27.03
N HIS A 799 -3.96 -10.63 -25.81
CA HIS A 799 -3.57 -11.73 -24.92
C HIS A 799 -4.36 -13.00 -25.28
N TRP A 800 -3.65 -14.13 -25.46
CA TRP A 800 -4.20 -15.42 -25.92
C TRP A 800 -5.55 -15.82 -25.30
N ASN A 801 -5.70 -15.65 -23.99
CA ASN A 801 -6.93 -16.02 -23.25
C ASN A 801 -8.13 -15.06 -23.45
N PHE A 802 -7.97 -13.90 -24.10
CA PHE A 802 -9.08 -12.94 -24.30
C PHE A 802 -10.22 -13.55 -25.09
N ARG A 803 -9.91 -14.18 -26.23
CA ARG A 803 -10.86 -14.88 -27.10
C ARG A 803 -11.67 -15.94 -26.32
N LYS A 804 -11.01 -16.69 -25.42
CA LYS A 804 -11.65 -17.68 -24.54
C LYS A 804 -12.56 -17.05 -23.47
N LEU A 805 -12.17 -15.91 -22.91
CA LEU A 805 -12.99 -15.17 -21.95
C LEU A 805 -14.25 -14.57 -22.61
N VAL A 806 -14.10 -13.91 -23.75
CA VAL A 806 -15.22 -13.35 -24.51
C VAL A 806 -16.22 -14.45 -24.89
N ARG A 807 -15.73 -15.55 -25.48
CA ARG A 807 -16.57 -16.72 -25.80
C ARG A 807 -17.36 -17.23 -24.59
N LYS A 808 -16.74 -17.33 -23.41
CA LYS A 808 -17.41 -17.79 -22.18
C LYS A 808 -18.47 -16.79 -21.68
N VAL A 809 -18.21 -15.49 -21.75
CA VAL A 809 -19.19 -14.47 -21.34
C VAL A 809 -20.40 -14.52 -22.25
N CYS A 810 -20.18 -14.61 -23.56
CA CYS A 810 -21.26 -14.58 -24.53
C CYS A 810 -22.04 -15.91 -24.64
N SER A 811 -21.40 -17.06 -24.47
CA SER A 811 -22.13 -18.35 -24.32
C SER A 811 -23.04 -18.35 -23.09
N ASN A 812 -22.59 -17.76 -21.98
CA ASN A 812 -23.40 -17.63 -20.78
C ASN A 812 -24.57 -16.65 -20.98
N LEU A 813 -24.36 -15.56 -21.73
CA LEU A 813 -25.41 -14.60 -22.06
C LEU A 813 -26.49 -15.23 -22.95
N VAL A 814 -26.09 -15.94 -24.01
CA VAL A 814 -26.98 -16.75 -24.87
C VAL A 814 -27.82 -17.72 -24.05
N ALA A 815 -27.17 -18.50 -23.17
CA ALA A 815 -27.87 -19.49 -22.34
C ALA A 815 -28.90 -18.84 -21.41
N ASN A 816 -28.56 -17.70 -20.79
CA ASN A 816 -29.48 -16.97 -19.92
C ASN A 816 -30.68 -16.37 -20.67
N ILE A 817 -30.46 -15.80 -21.86
CA ILE A 817 -31.54 -15.25 -22.71
C ILE A 817 -32.47 -16.39 -23.18
N LYS A 818 -31.89 -17.48 -23.70
CA LYS A 818 -32.66 -18.66 -24.11
C LYS A 818 -33.44 -19.29 -22.95
N PHE A 819 -32.92 -19.27 -21.74
CA PHE A 819 -33.64 -19.70 -20.54
C PHE A 819 -34.79 -18.75 -20.19
N GLY A 820 -34.54 -17.44 -20.12
CA GLY A 820 -35.55 -16.42 -19.79
C GLY A 820 -36.70 -16.32 -20.79
N ARG A 821 -36.45 -16.61 -22.07
CA ARG A 821 -37.48 -16.66 -23.12
C ARG A 821 -38.21 -18.01 -23.24
N ASN A 822 -37.78 -19.04 -22.49
CA ASN A 822 -38.38 -20.37 -22.47
C ASN A 822 -38.76 -20.80 -21.05
N LEU A 823 -39.39 -19.92 -20.28
CA LEU A 823 -39.78 -20.18 -18.88
C LEU A 823 -41.11 -20.93 -18.75
N GLY A 824 -41.83 -21.15 -19.85
CA GLY A 824 -43.12 -21.85 -19.88
C GLY A 824 -44.14 -21.15 -18.99
N LYS A 825 -44.62 -21.85 -17.95
CA LYS A 825 -45.63 -21.34 -17.00
C LYS A 825 -45.19 -20.17 -16.10
N TRP A 826 -43.99 -19.63 -16.29
CA TRP A 826 -43.50 -18.44 -15.59
C TRP A 826 -43.17 -17.29 -16.55
N GLN A 827 -43.55 -17.39 -17.83
CA GLN A 827 -43.22 -16.36 -18.83
C GLN A 827 -43.91 -15.03 -18.55
N ASP A 828 -45.11 -15.08 -17.98
CA ASP A 828 -45.88 -13.96 -17.41
C ASP A 828 -45.22 -13.30 -16.20
N ARG A 829 -44.26 -13.98 -15.55
CA ARG A 829 -43.53 -13.50 -14.37
C ARG A 829 -42.06 -13.18 -14.64
N TYR A 830 -41.70 -13.00 -15.92
CA TYR A 830 -40.38 -12.58 -16.35
C TYR A 830 -40.45 -11.47 -17.41
N LEU A 831 -39.88 -10.30 -17.08
CA LEU A 831 -39.69 -9.19 -18.01
C LEU A 831 -38.22 -9.08 -18.42
N GLU A 832 -37.95 -9.26 -19.72
CA GLU A 832 -36.65 -8.94 -20.31
C GLU A 832 -36.59 -7.44 -20.63
N VAL A 833 -35.64 -6.72 -20.02
CA VAL A 833 -35.46 -5.27 -20.24
C VAL A 833 -34.10 -5.02 -20.87
N HIS A 834 -34.10 -4.46 -22.08
CA HIS A 834 -32.86 -4.12 -22.78
C HIS A 834 -32.30 -2.79 -22.26
N TYR A 835 -30.98 -2.73 -22.06
CA TYR A 835 -30.31 -1.49 -21.64
C TYR A 835 -30.48 -0.35 -22.67
N HIS A 836 -30.63 -0.69 -23.96
CA HIS A 836 -30.87 0.29 -25.01
C HIS A 836 -32.19 1.04 -24.78
N ASP A 837 -33.27 0.33 -24.48
CA ASP A 837 -34.59 0.92 -24.24
C ASP A 837 -34.60 1.68 -22.91
N LEU A 838 -34.07 1.06 -21.84
CA LEU A 838 -33.99 1.68 -20.52
C LEU A 838 -33.15 2.97 -20.51
N ALA A 839 -32.20 3.14 -21.43
CA ALA A 839 -31.40 4.35 -21.57
C ALA A 839 -31.89 5.31 -22.67
N GLY A 840 -32.57 4.82 -23.71
CA GLY A 840 -33.11 5.63 -24.81
C GLY A 840 -34.50 6.18 -24.54
N LYS A 841 -35.36 5.37 -23.93
CA LYS A 841 -36.75 5.66 -23.57
C LYS A 841 -37.00 5.42 -22.06
N PRO A 842 -36.19 6.03 -21.17
CA PRO A 842 -36.16 5.67 -19.74
C PRO A 842 -37.51 5.76 -19.03
N LEU A 843 -38.32 6.78 -19.31
CA LEU A 843 -39.65 6.91 -18.69
C LEU A 843 -40.64 5.85 -19.20
N GLU A 844 -40.70 5.63 -20.51
CA GLU A 844 -41.56 4.63 -21.16
C GLU A 844 -41.22 3.22 -20.69
N THR A 845 -39.94 2.86 -20.69
CA THR A 845 -39.46 1.56 -20.19
C THR A 845 -39.70 1.41 -18.69
N THR A 846 -39.52 2.46 -17.88
CA THR A 846 -39.80 2.37 -16.43
C THR A 846 -41.29 2.22 -16.16
N ARG A 847 -42.17 2.87 -16.91
CA ARG A 847 -43.64 2.64 -16.82
C ARG A 847 -43.99 1.19 -17.11
N ALA A 848 -43.51 0.65 -18.24
CA ALA A 848 -43.73 -0.76 -18.59
C ALA A 848 -43.20 -1.74 -17.51
N MET A 849 -42.12 -1.39 -16.80
CA MET A 849 -41.64 -2.18 -15.64
C MET A 849 -42.55 -2.09 -14.40
N TYR A 850 -43.17 -0.93 -14.16
CA TYR A 850 -44.15 -0.74 -13.09
C TYR A 850 -45.46 -1.47 -13.40
N ASP A 851 -45.97 -1.31 -14.63
CA ASP A 851 -47.19 -1.95 -15.12
C ASP A 851 -47.05 -3.48 -15.07
N PHE A 852 -45.93 -4.03 -15.56
CA PHE A 852 -45.60 -5.45 -15.47
C PHE A 852 -45.54 -5.97 -14.02
N ALA A 853 -45.05 -5.15 -13.09
CA ALA A 853 -45.00 -5.50 -11.67
C ALA A 853 -46.35 -5.33 -10.94
N GLY A 854 -47.39 -4.84 -11.63
CA GLY A 854 -48.71 -4.59 -11.06
C GLY A 854 -48.78 -3.34 -10.17
N PHE A 855 -47.90 -2.36 -10.40
CA PHE A 855 -47.83 -1.11 -9.63
C PHE A 855 -48.16 0.11 -10.49
N GLU A 856 -49.02 0.99 -10.00
CA GLU A 856 -49.21 2.31 -10.58
C GLU A 856 -47.94 3.17 -10.33
N MET A 857 -47.41 3.80 -11.38
CA MET A 857 -46.19 4.61 -11.29
C MET A 857 -46.50 6.04 -10.81
N PRO A 858 -46.05 6.48 -9.62
CA PRO A 858 -46.34 7.83 -9.15
C PRO A 858 -45.63 8.90 -10.00
N ASP A 859 -46.29 10.03 -10.24
CA ASP A 859 -45.72 11.16 -11.01
C ASP A 859 -44.39 11.65 -10.44
N SER A 860 -44.22 11.62 -9.12
CA SER A 860 -42.96 11.98 -8.46
C SER A 860 -41.78 11.09 -8.88
N ILE A 861 -42.04 9.82 -9.22
CA ILE A 861 -41.05 8.89 -9.78
C ILE A 861 -40.87 9.14 -11.27
N ALA A 862 -41.94 9.44 -12.01
CA ALA A 862 -41.84 9.81 -13.43
C ALA A 862 -40.93 11.04 -13.62
N ASP A 863 -41.18 12.10 -12.85
CA ASP A 863 -40.34 13.31 -12.80
C ASP A 863 -38.92 13.01 -12.32
N TRP A 864 -38.74 12.09 -11.38
CA TRP A 864 -37.41 11.69 -10.92
C TRP A 864 -36.63 10.97 -12.02
N VAL A 865 -37.27 10.07 -12.78
CA VAL A 865 -36.66 9.40 -13.94
C VAL A 865 -36.25 10.45 -14.97
N VAL A 866 -37.17 11.31 -15.41
CA VAL A 866 -36.89 12.36 -16.40
C VAL A 866 -35.75 13.27 -15.96
N ARG A 867 -35.76 13.79 -14.73
CA ARG A 867 -34.69 14.67 -14.21
C ARG A 867 -33.34 13.95 -14.12
N ASN A 868 -33.31 12.65 -13.82
CA ASN A 868 -32.06 11.90 -13.73
C ASN A 868 -31.54 11.44 -15.09
N THR A 869 -32.40 11.19 -16.08
CA THR A 869 -31.98 10.68 -17.40
C THR A 869 -31.82 11.77 -18.47
N SER A 870 -32.46 12.92 -18.26
CA SER A 870 -32.32 14.14 -19.08
C SER A 870 -32.01 15.38 -18.22
N PRO A 871 -30.97 15.35 -17.37
CA PRO A 871 -30.63 16.45 -16.47
C PRO A 871 -30.18 17.71 -17.23
N SER A 872 -30.37 18.87 -16.61
CA SER A 872 -29.81 20.13 -17.12
C SER A 872 -28.29 20.07 -17.28
N LYS A 873 -27.70 20.94 -18.13
CA LYS A 873 -26.24 20.99 -18.33
C LYS A 873 -25.48 21.21 -17.02
N GLU A 874 -26.04 21.98 -16.08
CA GLU A 874 -25.42 22.25 -14.78
C GLU A 874 -25.49 21.04 -13.83
N GLU A 875 -26.64 20.37 -13.74
CA GLU A 875 -26.79 19.15 -12.94
C GLU A 875 -25.92 18.01 -13.50
N LEU A 876 -25.87 17.86 -14.82
CA LEU A 876 -24.97 16.93 -15.49
C LEU A 876 -23.50 17.23 -15.12
N MET A 877 -23.09 18.50 -15.10
CA MET A 877 -21.74 18.90 -14.68
C MET A 877 -21.48 18.66 -13.19
N LYS A 878 -22.48 18.89 -12.31
CA LYS A 878 -22.42 18.64 -10.86
C LYS A 878 -22.25 17.15 -10.56
N GLU A 879 -23.00 16.30 -11.25
CA GLU A 879 -23.08 14.86 -11.00
C GLU A 879 -22.07 14.01 -11.80
N SER A 880 -21.52 14.53 -12.90
CA SER A 880 -20.51 13.85 -13.74
C SER A 880 -19.28 13.33 -12.98
N LYS A 881 -18.95 13.96 -11.85
CA LYS A 881 -17.79 13.63 -11.00
C LYS A 881 -18.02 12.42 -10.09
N LYS A 882 -19.28 12.02 -9.88
CA LYS A 882 -19.65 10.87 -9.02
C LYS A 882 -19.86 9.63 -9.90
N ILE A 883 -18.95 8.67 -9.84
CA ILE A 883 -18.92 7.50 -10.76
C ILE A 883 -20.23 6.70 -10.79
N PHE A 884 -20.94 6.61 -9.66
CA PHE A 884 -22.20 5.88 -9.51
C PHE A 884 -23.45 6.78 -9.42
N SER A 885 -23.38 8.04 -9.87
CA SER A 885 -24.58 8.90 -9.84
C SER A 885 -25.60 8.46 -10.90
N PRO A 886 -26.88 8.30 -10.54
CA PRO A 886 -27.95 7.98 -11.49
C PRO A 886 -28.24 9.15 -12.45
N THR A 887 -27.82 10.37 -12.11
CA THR A 887 -28.06 11.59 -12.89
C THR A 887 -27.11 11.67 -14.08
N ARG A 888 -27.57 11.28 -15.27
CA ARG A 888 -26.82 11.21 -16.53
C ARG A 888 -27.74 11.49 -17.71
N ASN A 889 -27.25 12.19 -18.73
CA ASN A 889 -27.89 12.13 -20.05
C ASN A 889 -27.79 10.68 -20.54
N SER A 890 -28.90 9.94 -20.48
CA SER A 890 -28.92 8.50 -20.74
C SER A 890 -28.73 8.21 -22.23
N THR A 891 -29.45 8.94 -23.08
CA THR A 891 -29.42 8.81 -24.55
C THR A 891 -28.02 9.02 -25.11
N ALA A 892 -27.27 10.02 -24.62
CA ALA A 892 -25.89 10.27 -25.03
C ALA A 892 -24.86 9.25 -24.49
N ASN A 893 -25.24 8.37 -23.56
CA ASN A 893 -24.37 7.32 -23.03
C ASN A 893 -24.62 5.93 -23.66
N ILE A 894 -25.75 5.70 -24.36
CA ILE A 894 -26.11 4.41 -24.98
C ILE A 894 -24.96 3.85 -25.83
N ASP A 895 -24.49 4.67 -26.78
CA ASP A 895 -23.52 4.28 -27.80
C ASP A 895 -22.09 4.71 -27.47
N LYS A 896 -21.87 5.27 -26.28
CA LYS A 896 -20.55 5.79 -25.89
C LYS A 896 -19.45 4.72 -25.90
N TRP A 897 -19.81 3.46 -25.63
CA TRP A 897 -18.88 2.32 -25.72
C TRP A 897 -18.29 2.12 -27.12
N LYS A 898 -18.99 2.54 -28.18
CA LYS A 898 -18.52 2.49 -29.58
C LYS A 898 -17.33 3.42 -29.81
N GLN A 899 -17.28 4.54 -29.08
CA GLN A 899 -16.18 5.51 -29.11
C GLN A 899 -15.08 5.16 -28.10
N ASP A 900 -15.43 4.61 -26.94
CA ASP A 900 -14.49 4.28 -25.85
C ASP A 900 -13.72 2.95 -26.07
N SER A 901 -14.08 2.14 -27.07
CA SER A 901 -13.49 0.81 -27.33
C SER A 901 -12.68 0.73 -28.64
N PRO A 902 -11.51 0.06 -28.68
CA PRO A 902 -10.76 -0.15 -29.91
C PRO A 902 -11.50 -1.06 -30.89
N VAL A 903 -11.56 -0.69 -32.18
CA VAL A 903 -12.25 -1.44 -33.24
C VAL A 903 -11.88 -2.94 -33.26
N GLU A 904 -10.61 -3.28 -33.14
CA GLU A 904 -10.15 -4.68 -33.18
C GLU A 904 -10.62 -5.51 -31.96
N ARG A 905 -10.80 -4.86 -30.80
CA ARG A 905 -11.45 -5.51 -29.64
C ARG A 905 -12.93 -5.76 -29.93
N ILE A 906 -13.60 -4.82 -30.59
CA ILE A 906 -15.02 -4.91 -30.92
C ILE A 906 -15.25 -6.05 -31.90
N ARG A 907 -14.44 -6.15 -32.96
CA ARG A 907 -14.46 -7.29 -33.91
C ARG A 907 -14.35 -8.64 -33.23
N ILE A 908 -13.42 -8.81 -32.28
CA ILE A 908 -13.26 -10.07 -31.52
C ILE A 908 -14.49 -10.35 -30.63
N ILE A 909 -15.14 -9.30 -30.12
CA ILE A 909 -16.41 -9.44 -29.37
C ILE A 909 -17.53 -9.84 -30.33
N GLU A 910 -17.71 -9.15 -31.45
CA GLU A 910 -18.72 -9.48 -32.47
C GLU A 910 -18.52 -10.90 -33.05
N GLU A 911 -17.28 -11.35 -33.23
CA GLU A 911 -16.91 -12.72 -33.64
C GLU A 911 -17.43 -13.78 -32.65
N TYR A 912 -17.14 -13.63 -31.34
CA TYR A 912 -17.50 -14.63 -30.33
C TYR A 912 -18.87 -14.44 -29.68
N CYS A 913 -19.52 -13.31 -29.95
CA CYS A 913 -20.82 -12.95 -29.38
C CYS A 913 -21.91 -12.86 -30.45
N GLN A 914 -21.64 -13.28 -31.69
CA GLN A 914 -22.56 -13.30 -32.82
C GLN A 914 -23.98 -13.74 -32.41
N GLU A 915 -24.11 -14.96 -31.90
CA GLU A 915 -25.39 -15.54 -31.46
C GLU A 915 -26.09 -14.70 -30.37
N ALA A 916 -25.33 -14.06 -29.47
CA ALA A 916 -25.89 -13.17 -28.46
C ALA A 916 -26.39 -11.86 -29.05
N LEU A 917 -25.68 -11.31 -30.05
CA LEU A 917 -26.08 -10.10 -30.77
C LEU A 917 -27.33 -10.35 -31.61
N ASP A 918 -27.39 -11.48 -32.31
CA ASP A 918 -28.55 -11.89 -33.12
C ASP A 918 -29.80 -12.10 -32.26
N LEU A 919 -29.67 -12.81 -31.12
CA LEU A 919 -30.77 -12.98 -30.16
C LEU A 919 -31.29 -11.65 -29.57
N LEU A 920 -30.43 -10.64 -29.47
CA LEU A 920 -30.77 -9.31 -28.97
C LEU A 920 -31.17 -8.31 -30.07
N GLY A 921 -31.18 -8.73 -31.34
CA GLY A 921 -31.46 -7.85 -32.49
C GLY A 921 -30.41 -6.76 -32.73
N LEU A 922 -29.21 -6.91 -32.16
CA LEU A 922 -28.16 -5.89 -32.18
C LEU A 922 -27.29 -6.01 -33.43
N LYS A 923 -27.34 -5.01 -34.30
CA LYS A 923 -26.44 -4.93 -35.47
C LYS A 923 -24.98 -4.73 -35.04
N LYS A 924 -24.07 -5.37 -35.78
CA LYS A 924 -22.63 -5.07 -35.74
C LYS A 924 -22.37 -3.61 -36.06
N MET A 925 -21.22 -3.11 -35.59
CA MET A 925 -20.80 -1.74 -35.88
C MET A 925 -20.08 -1.58 -37.23
N LEU A 926 -19.72 -2.70 -37.88
CA LEU A 926 -19.06 -2.81 -39.18
C LEU A 926 -19.75 -3.87 -40.03
#